data_AF-A0A9W9J3A0-F1
#
_entry.id   AF-A0A9W9J3A0-F1
#
_cell.length_a   1.000
_cell.length_b   1.000
_cell.length_c   1.000
_cell.angle_alpha   90.00
_cell.angle_beta   90.00
_cell.angle_gamma   90.00
#
_symmetry.space_group_name_H-M   'P 1'
#
loop_
_entity.id
_entity.type
_entity.pdbx_description
1 polymer ?
#
loop_
_entity_poly.entity_id
_entity_poly.type
_entity_poly.pdbx_seq_one_letter_code
_entity_poly.pdbx_strand_id
1 'polypeptide(L)'
;MMKFTRQDINRHDNQESCWVAIHGAVYDVTDFLNSHPGGAAVILRCAGKDATEDFDSVHAVELLSETLPETALKGYIDPTELEKPENKPNTMDQKQSKPDHDGLPLLQSLINLHDFERVAGQRLRATTWAYYSSGADDEITKRNNALTYQKISLRPRILRKIPAVDTATAILGHSTTLPVYVCPVGLAKLAHPEGECALATAAGREGLVQVLANGSSMPIEQVMRSRTSPNQPIFQQLYVNKDIQKSAETVRRAERAGATSIWITVDSPMVGKREMDERLNLMVTATDSTAEGQGVAKIMASSISPFIDWEILTWLRQLTDLPVVIKGIQCVEDAVLAYEHGVQGIVLSNHGGRSQDTAQSPLLTLLEIRKFAPHLIESKMQIFIDGGIRRGTDVLKAIALGATAVGLGRPFLYSLSGYGEKGVRRMIEILRQEIEMNMVFLGVTSLEELRPEMVNTSRLEKHLDLILTKMSDIDVLVYGLGAIGSFYAFVLSRSDCVRLSVVARSNYDAVKANLGLKGIVIISENHGQQTVHPHRIVKSVAEISPVDYIVCAHKAIDQDEVVAQLQPAIDNRTTIVIIQNGVGNEEPFRKQFPNNPIITCVTWVGATQTSPGIVAHTKSEDMQIGVFPNPKVGNQIEQQRLGRFADLLRNGKTQFQVLEDMQIQRWEKVVWNVAWNSLTTLTMVDTQTWLKSSEDATPFTRQLMQEVIDIARACGVPLKDGLIDQLMDKINAMPGIGSSMQTDCKSGRPMEIDVILGFPVRKSRELGIRAPFLETLYVLLRAVDGRLRAAR
;
A
#
# COMPACT_ATOMS: atom_id res chain seq x y z
N MET A 1 8.84 10.93 60.34
CA MET A 1 8.75 9.63 59.62
C MET A 1 9.30 8.54 60.52
N MET A 2 8.70 7.35 60.48
CA MET A 2 9.05 6.22 61.35
C MET A 2 10.47 5.72 61.04
N LYS A 3 11.23 5.35 62.07
CA LYS A 3 12.50 4.62 61.91
C LYS A 3 12.22 3.13 62.09
N PHE A 4 12.65 2.32 61.13
CA PHE A 4 12.48 0.87 61.15
C PHE A 4 13.79 0.17 61.45
N THR A 5 13.68 -1.01 62.06
CA THR A 5 14.79 -1.95 62.23
C THR A 5 14.77 -2.99 61.11
N ARG A 6 15.86 -3.74 60.94
CA ARG A 6 15.93 -4.87 60.01
C ARG A 6 14.78 -5.86 60.17
N GLN A 7 14.44 -6.21 61.42
CA GLN A 7 13.34 -7.16 61.69
C GLN A 7 11.98 -6.62 61.26
N ASP A 8 11.77 -5.31 61.26
CA ASP A 8 10.51 -4.72 60.83
C ASP A 8 10.33 -4.87 59.32
N ILE A 9 11.40 -4.67 58.54
CA ILE A 9 11.36 -4.78 57.07
C ILE A 9 11.31 -6.24 56.62
N ASN A 10 12.12 -7.12 57.23
CA ASN A 10 12.21 -8.54 56.85
C ASN A 10 10.87 -9.31 56.96
N ARG A 11 9.88 -8.79 57.70
CA ARG A 11 8.54 -9.40 57.81
C ARG A 11 7.69 -9.19 56.56
N HIS A 12 8.08 -8.28 55.68
CA HIS A 12 7.38 -7.93 54.46
C HIS A 12 8.14 -8.48 53.23
N ASP A 13 8.33 -9.80 53.20
CA ASP A 13 9.20 -10.53 52.26
C ASP A 13 8.46 -11.35 51.18
N ASN A 14 7.15 -11.14 51.02
CA ASN A 14 6.31 -11.97 50.15
C ASN A 14 5.26 -11.15 49.40
N GLN A 15 4.49 -11.81 48.52
CA GLN A 15 3.56 -11.14 47.60
C GLN A 15 2.35 -10.48 48.29
N GLU A 16 1.93 -10.97 49.45
CA GLU A 16 0.82 -10.40 50.21
C GLU A 16 1.25 -9.18 51.03
N SER A 17 2.56 -9.00 51.22
CA SER A 17 3.15 -7.94 52.02
C SER A 17 4.62 -7.79 51.64
N CYS A 18 4.93 -6.83 50.77
CA CYS A 18 6.24 -6.65 50.16
C CYS A 18 6.78 -5.24 50.40
N TRP A 19 7.79 -5.11 51.26
CA TRP A 19 8.52 -3.86 51.46
C TRP A 19 9.94 -3.97 50.92
N VAL A 20 10.46 -2.87 50.37
CA VAL A 20 11.84 -2.78 49.89
C VAL A 20 12.50 -1.51 50.43
N ALA A 21 13.79 -1.57 50.71
CA ALA A 21 14.57 -0.40 51.08
C ALA A 21 15.41 0.08 49.90
N ILE A 22 15.35 1.37 49.58
CA ILE A 22 16.14 2.00 48.52
C ILE A 22 16.76 3.28 49.08
N HIS A 23 18.09 3.37 49.09
CA HIS A 23 18.85 4.46 49.71
C HIS A 23 18.46 4.72 51.18
N GLY A 24 18.14 3.65 51.93
CA GLY A 24 17.70 3.73 53.33
C GLY A 24 16.25 4.19 53.53
N ALA A 25 15.51 4.52 52.48
CA ALA A 25 14.07 4.79 52.54
C ALA A 25 13.28 3.48 52.32
N VAL A 26 12.27 3.24 53.16
CA VAL A 26 11.48 2.00 53.17
C VAL A 26 10.14 2.24 52.47
N TYR A 27 9.91 1.49 51.40
CA TYR A 27 8.72 1.58 50.57
C TYR A 27 7.88 0.31 50.67
N ASP A 28 6.59 0.48 50.92
CA ASP A 28 5.58 -0.56 50.72
C ASP A 28 5.18 -0.59 49.25
N VAL A 29 5.60 -1.64 48.56
CA VAL A 29 5.39 -1.82 47.12
C VAL A 29 4.39 -2.93 46.83
N THR A 30 3.67 -3.41 47.86
CA THR A 30 2.72 -4.53 47.77
C THR A 30 1.68 -4.33 46.65
N ASP A 31 0.99 -3.19 46.66
CA ASP A 31 0.00 -2.85 45.63
C ASP A 31 0.64 -2.57 44.26
N PHE A 32 1.91 -2.18 44.26
CA PHE A 32 2.65 -1.87 43.04
C PHE A 32 3.14 -3.12 42.32
N LEU A 33 3.36 -4.25 43.01
CA LEU A 33 3.89 -5.51 42.46
C LEU A 33 3.24 -5.92 41.14
N ASN A 34 1.92 -5.93 41.09
CA ASN A 34 1.15 -6.39 39.93
C ASN A 34 1.09 -5.35 38.79
N SER A 35 1.49 -4.11 39.08
CA SER A 35 1.51 -3.00 38.12
C SER A 35 2.92 -2.59 37.70
N HIS A 36 3.94 -3.15 38.34
CA HIS A 36 5.33 -2.87 38.05
C HIS A 36 5.66 -3.31 36.63
N PRO A 37 6.19 -2.41 35.76
CA PRO A 37 6.59 -2.78 34.42
C PRO A 37 7.58 -3.95 34.44
N GLY A 38 8.52 -3.97 35.40
CA GLY A 38 9.48 -5.04 35.70
C GLY A 38 8.90 -6.45 35.96
N GLY A 39 7.58 -6.56 36.18
CA GLY A 39 6.95 -7.75 36.77
C GLY A 39 7.19 -7.84 38.28
N ALA A 40 6.28 -8.55 38.97
CA ALA A 40 6.32 -8.70 40.43
C ALA A 40 7.56 -9.47 40.91
N ALA A 41 7.96 -10.51 40.18
CA ALA A 41 9.06 -11.41 40.56
C ALA A 41 10.40 -10.67 40.78
N VAL A 42 10.67 -9.61 40.00
CA VAL A 42 11.90 -8.82 40.12
C VAL A 42 11.96 -8.07 41.45
N ILE A 43 10.83 -7.49 41.89
CA ILE A 43 10.73 -6.81 43.18
C ILE A 43 10.75 -7.83 44.32
N LEU A 44 10.05 -8.96 44.16
CA LEU A 44 9.94 -10.01 45.18
C LEU A 44 11.29 -10.62 45.57
N ARG A 45 12.27 -10.63 44.66
CA ARG A 45 13.66 -11.04 44.98
C ARG A 45 14.29 -10.18 46.09
N CYS A 46 13.92 -8.91 46.12
CA CYS A 46 14.41 -7.92 47.08
C CYS A 46 13.40 -7.64 48.20
N ALA A 47 12.30 -8.40 48.27
CA ALA A 47 11.29 -8.24 49.32
C ALA A 47 11.92 -8.44 50.70
N GLY A 48 11.63 -7.51 51.60
CA GLY A 48 12.19 -7.44 52.94
C GLY A 48 13.65 -6.98 53.00
N LYS A 49 14.27 -6.53 51.89
CA LYS A 49 15.73 -6.35 51.76
C LYS A 49 16.10 -4.99 51.13
N ASP A 50 17.40 -4.73 51.03
CA ASP A 50 17.97 -3.60 50.29
C ASP A 50 17.91 -3.84 48.78
N ALA A 51 17.18 -2.99 48.06
CA ALA A 51 17.03 -3.01 46.62
C ALA A 51 17.83 -1.90 45.92
N THR A 52 18.67 -1.14 46.64
CA THR A 52 19.34 0.07 46.12
C THR A 52 20.16 -0.20 44.86
N GLU A 53 21.02 -1.21 44.89
CA GLU A 53 21.92 -1.52 43.77
C GLU A 53 21.16 -2.00 42.53
N ASP A 54 20.15 -2.86 42.73
CA ASP A 54 19.29 -3.35 41.65
C ASP A 54 18.49 -2.20 41.03
N PHE A 55 17.91 -1.32 41.85
CA PHE A 55 17.15 -0.16 41.39
C PHE A 55 18.03 0.83 40.62
N ASP A 56 19.17 1.26 41.17
CA ASP A 56 20.05 2.26 40.55
C ASP A 56 20.65 1.80 39.22
N SER A 57 20.72 0.48 39.00
CA SER A 57 21.24 -0.10 37.76
C SER A 57 20.34 0.15 36.55
N VAL A 58 19.05 0.41 36.75
CA VAL A 58 18.04 0.58 35.70
C VAL A 58 17.23 1.88 35.81
N HIS A 59 17.11 2.45 37.01
CA HIS A 59 16.23 3.59 37.31
C HIS A 59 16.98 4.72 38.00
N ALA A 60 16.49 5.95 37.88
CA ALA A 60 16.91 7.08 38.70
C ALA A 60 16.04 7.17 39.97
N VAL A 61 16.60 7.59 41.10
CA VAL A 61 15.91 7.59 42.42
C VAL A 61 14.63 8.43 42.42
N GLU A 62 14.60 9.49 41.61
CA GLU A 62 13.46 10.38 41.47
C GLU A 62 12.22 9.66 40.94
N LEU A 63 12.38 8.57 40.18
CA LEU A 63 11.29 7.76 39.63
C LEU A 63 10.40 7.15 40.73
N LEU A 64 10.92 6.95 41.94
CA LEU A 64 10.15 6.43 43.07
C LEU A 64 9.00 7.36 43.44
N SER A 65 9.27 8.66 43.53
CA SER A 65 8.26 9.67 43.86
C SER A 65 7.21 9.89 42.75
N GLU A 66 7.54 9.47 41.52
CA GLU A 66 6.66 9.61 40.35
C GLU A 66 5.76 8.38 40.17
N THR A 67 6.22 7.22 40.62
CA THR A 67 5.59 5.93 40.32
C THR A 67 4.81 5.39 41.52
N LEU A 68 5.28 5.68 42.73
CA LEU A 68 4.64 5.24 43.98
C LEU A 68 3.86 6.40 44.61
N PRO A 69 2.67 6.15 45.20
CA PRO A 69 1.97 7.17 45.95
C PRO A 69 2.78 7.57 47.20
N GLU A 70 2.61 8.79 47.70
CA GLU A 70 3.32 9.27 48.90
C GLU A 70 3.12 8.34 50.12
N THR A 71 1.96 7.66 50.18
CA THR A 71 1.61 6.68 51.22
C THR A 71 2.44 5.39 51.18
N ALA A 72 3.16 5.14 50.09
CA ALA A 72 4.07 4.01 49.94
C ALA A 72 5.33 4.18 50.77
N LEU A 73 5.82 5.42 50.96
CA LEU A 73 6.98 5.68 51.82
C LEU A 73 6.58 5.52 53.30
N LYS A 74 7.04 4.46 53.94
CA LYS A 74 6.71 4.16 55.34
C LYS A 74 7.65 4.84 56.32
N GLY A 75 8.91 5.03 55.94
CA GLY A 75 9.93 5.53 56.86
C GLY A 75 11.34 5.27 56.37
N TYR A 76 12.29 5.23 57.30
CA TYR A 76 13.71 5.06 57.00
C TYR A 76 14.36 4.01 57.90
N ILE A 77 15.41 3.40 57.40
CA ILE A 77 16.30 2.47 58.11
C ILE A 77 17.75 2.93 57.92
N ASP A 78 18.61 2.65 58.89
CA ASP A 78 20.05 2.84 58.72
C ASP A 78 20.56 1.89 57.62
N PRO A 79 21.18 2.39 56.53
CA PRO A 79 21.70 1.53 55.46
C PRO A 79 22.67 0.45 55.92
N THR A 80 23.32 0.62 57.09
CA THR A 80 24.23 -0.39 57.66
C THR A 80 23.51 -1.58 58.30
N GLU A 81 22.23 -1.43 58.65
CA GLU A 81 21.39 -2.50 59.22
C GLU A 81 20.66 -3.31 58.15
N LEU A 82 20.76 -2.92 56.88
CA LEU A 82 20.05 -3.55 55.78
C LEU A 82 20.67 -4.89 55.36
N GLU A 83 19.81 -5.88 55.20
CA GLU A 83 20.17 -7.15 54.58
C GLU A 83 20.19 -6.97 53.07
N LYS A 84 21.37 -7.17 52.47
CA LYS A 84 21.47 -7.27 51.01
C LYS A 84 20.88 -8.61 50.56
N PRO A 85 20.30 -8.69 49.35
CA PRO A 85 19.89 -9.96 48.76
C PRO A 85 21.05 -10.96 48.85
N GLU A 86 20.78 -12.20 49.26
CA GLU A 86 21.78 -13.26 49.14
C GLU A 86 22.19 -13.33 47.66
N ASN A 87 23.40 -12.87 47.36
CA ASN A 87 24.03 -13.13 46.09
C ASN A 87 24.31 -14.62 46.02
N LYS A 88 23.30 -15.44 45.71
CA LYS A 88 23.57 -16.68 44.99
C LYS A 88 24.04 -16.22 43.61
N PRO A 89 25.33 -16.38 43.30
CA PRO A 89 25.80 -16.05 41.98
C PRO A 89 25.02 -16.94 41.02
N ASN A 90 24.35 -16.35 40.04
CA ASN A 90 24.13 -17.08 38.80
C ASN A 90 25.51 -17.61 38.41
N THR A 91 25.65 -18.91 38.21
CA THR A 91 26.92 -19.51 37.79
C THR A 91 27.39 -18.98 36.42
N MET A 92 26.52 -18.25 35.70
CA MET A 92 26.87 -17.43 34.54
C MET A 92 27.44 -16.04 34.88
N ASP A 93 27.00 -15.39 35.97
CA ASP A 93 27.46 -14.05 36.39
C ASP A 93 28.90 -14.07 36.94
N GLN A 94 29.32 -15.16 37.60
CA GLN A 94 30.70 -15.28 38.11
C GLN A 94 31.76 -15.63 37.05
N LYS A 95 31.35 -16.10 35.86
CA LYS A 95 32.29 -16.36 34.75
C LYS A 95 32.39 -15.22 33.74
N GLN A 96 31.56 -14.19 33.87
CA GLN A 96 31.66 -12.96 33.07
C GLN A 96 31.90 -11.77 34.00
N SER A 97 33.05 -11.76 34.67
CA SER A 97 33.71 -10.48 34.94
C SER A 97 33.70 -9.68 33.64
N LYS A 98 33.46 -8.34 33.71
CA LYS A 98 33.69 -7.44 32.57
C LYS A 98 34.96 -7.92 31.88
N PRO A 99 34.92 -8.33 30.59
CA PRO A 99 36.09 -8.93 29.98
C PRO A 99 37.25 -7.94 30.14
N ASP A 100 38.32 -8.46 30.74
CA ASP A 100 39.56 -7.77 31.06
C ASP A 100 40.27 -7.48 29.72
N HIS A 101 39.66 -6.61 28.92
CA HIS A 101 40.21 -6.07 27.69
C HIS A 101 40.76 -4.69 28.01
N ASP A 102 42.08 -4.54 27.86
CA ASP A 102 42.80 -3.27 27.73
C ASP A 102 41.95 -2.19 27.06
N GLY A 103 41.52 -1.18 27.83
CA GLY A 103 40.95 0.09 27.35
C GLY A 103 39.74 0.04 26.40
N LEU A 104 38.88 1.06 26.45
CA LEU A 104 38.04 1.31 25.27
C LEU A 104 38.95 1.71 24.10
N PRO A 105 38.71 1.22 22.86
CA PRO A 105 39.38 1.76 21.70
C PRO A 105 39.36 3.29 21.69
N LEU A 106 40.42 3.91 21.19
CA LEU A 106 40.43 5.38 21.09
C LEU A 106 39.25 5.82 20.23
N LEU A 107 38.51 6.83 20.70
CA LEU A 107 37.28 7.25 20.03
C LEU A 107 37.53 7.69 18.57
N GLN A 108 38.72 8.24 18.30
CA GLN A 108 39.18 8.61 16.96
C GLN A 108 39.42 7.40 16.04
N SER A 109 39.70 6.21 16.57
CA SER A 109 39.89 5.00 15.76
C SER A 109 38.57 4.37 15.31
N LEU A 110 37.43 4.83 15.83
CA LEU A 110 36.12 4.41 15.33
C LEU A 110 35.83 5.21 14.05
N ILE A 111 35.62 4.48 12.95
CA ILE A 111 35.51 5.06 11.61
C ILE A 111 34.10 4.97 11.04
N ASN A 112 33.25 4.10 11.58
CA ASN A 112 31.85 3.95 11.16
C ASN A 112 30.94 3.44 12.29
N LEU A 113 29.62 3.47 12.07
CA LEU A 113 28.60 3.06 13.04
C LEU A 113 28.69 1.57 13.43
N HIS A 114 29.24 0.69 12.57
CA HIS A 114 29.42 -0.72 12.90
C HIS A 114 30.57 -0.95 13.90
N ASP A 115 31.52 -0.03 14.00
CA ASP A 115 32.59 -0.15 15.00
C ASP A 115 32.03 0.05 16.41
N PHE A 116 31.10 1.00 16.59
CA PHE A 116 30.37 1.14 17.84
C PHE A 116 29.54 -0.10 18.18
N GLU A 117 28.87 -0.71 17.20
CA GLU A 117 28.14 -1.97 17.39
C GLU A 117 29.06 -3.10 17.84
N ARG A 118 30.25 -3.22 17.24
CA ARG A 118 31.26 -4.22 17.63
C ARG A 118 31.77 -4.00 19.05
N VAL A 119 32.10 -2.75 19.39
CA VAL A 119 32.57 -2.40 20.74
C VAL A 119 31.47 -2.66 21.78
N ALA A 120 30.23 -2.26 21.49
CA ALA A 120 29.09 -2.51 22.37
C ALA A 120 28.86 -4.01 22.57
N GLY A 121 28.93 -4.83 21.53
CA GLY A 121 28.78 -6.29 21.61
C GLY A 121 29.86 -6.99 22.44
N GLN A 122 31.04 -6.38 22.59
CA GLN A 122 32.13 -6.89 23.42
C GLN A 122 32.09 -6.38 24.87
N ARG A 123 31.42 -5.25 25.12
CA ARG A 123 31.48 -4.53 26.41
C ARG A 123 30.20 -4.58 27.22
N LEU A 124 29.05 -4.58 26.57
CA LEU A 124 27.77 -4.64 27.25
C LEU A 124 27.59 -5.99 27.93
N ARG A 125 26.88 -5.99 29.06
CA ARG A 125 26.41 -7.24 29.68
C ARG A 125 25.58 -8.03 28.67
N ALA A 126 25.65 -9.36 28.73
CA ALA A 126 24.94 -10.22 27.78
C ALA A 126 23.44 -9.93 27.71
N THR A 127 22.80 -9.67 28.86
CA THR A 127 21.39 -9.28 28.96
C THR A 127 21.10 -7.93 28.29
N THR A 128 21.96 -6.93 28.50
CA THR A 128 21.85 -5.62 27.84
C THR A 128 22.07 -5.73 26.33
N TRP A 129 23.09 -6.49 25.91
CA TRP A 129 23.34 -6.73 24.50
C TRP A 129 22.16 -7.43 23.85
N ALA A 130 21.58 -8.45 24.48
CA ALA A 130 20.39 -9.11 23.99
C ALA A 130 19.20 -8.15 23.90
N TYR A 131 18.99 -7.32 24.92
CA TYR A 131 17.92 -6.33 24.92
C TYR A 131 18.04 -5.32 23.76
N TYR A 132 19.23 -4.79 23.47
CA TYR A 132 19.42 -3.81 22.40
C TYR A 132 19.50 -4.44 21.01
N SER A 133 20.28 -5.51 20.88
CA SER A 133 20.64 -6.05 19.57
C SER A 133 19.52 -6.90 18.97
N SER A 134 18.71 -7.59 19.77
CA SER A 134 17.67 -8.51 19.28
C SER A 134 16.60 -7.84 18.38
N GLY A 135 16.08 -8.64 17.45
CA GLY A 135 14.81 -8.45 16.75
C GLY A 135 13.77 -9.48 17.20
N ALA A 136 12.60 -9.46 16.55
CA ALA A 136 11.55 -10.45 16.74
C ALA A 136 11.83 -11.73 15.95
N ASP A 137 11.43 -12.87 16.50
CA ASP A 137 11.46 -14.21 15.91
C ASP A 137 12.80 -14.52 15.23
N ASP A 138 12.82 -14.70 13.91
CA ASP A 138 13.99 -15.07 13.11
C ASP A 138 14.88 -13.86 12.74
N GLU A 139 14.51 -12.66 13.18
CA GLU A 139 15.11 -11.37 12.87
C GLU A 139 15.20 -11.06 11.36
N ILE A 140 14.28 -11.61 10.55
CA ILE A 140 14.26 -11.42 9.09
C ILE A 140 14.06 -9.94 8.77
N THR A 141 13.10 -9.30 9.41
CA THR A 141 12.75 -7.89 9.25
C THR A 141 13.91 -6.98 9.65
N LYS A 142 14.56 -7.26 10.77
CA LYS A 142 15.73 -6.51 11.24
C LYS A 142 16.84 -6.52 10.19
N ARG A 143 17.14 -7.67 9.58
CA ARG A 143 18.11 -7.79 8.49
C ARG A 143 17.62 -7.10 7.22
N ASN A 144 16.36 -7.31 6.83
CA ASN A 144 15.77 -6.75 5.61
C ASN A 144 15.72 -5.22 5.62
N ASN A 145 15.50 -4.60 6.77
CA ASN A 145 15.58 -3.14 6.92
C ASN A 145 16.92 -2.59 6.42
N ALA A 146 18.03 -3.23 6.77
CA ALA A 146 19.36 -2.82 6.32
C ALA A 146 19.63 -3.23 4.86
N LEU A 147 19.27 -4.46 4.47
CA LEU A 147 19.50 -4.99 3.11
C LEU A 147 18.76 -4.20 2.03
N THR A 148 17.63 -3.59 2.35
CA THR A 148 16.83 -2.82 1.38
C THR A 148 17.57 -1.58 0.89
N TYR A 149 18.31 -0.88 1.75
CA TYR A 149 19.16 0.23 1.34
C TYR A 149 20.27 -0.19 0.36
N GLN A 150 20.79 -1.41 0.47
CA GLN A 150 21.81 -1.94 -0.45
C GLN A 150 21.26 -2.26 -1.85
N LYS A 151 19.94 -2.40 -1.98
CA LYS A 151 19.27 -2.61 -3.27
C LYS A 151 19.07 -1.30 -4.05
N ILE A 152 19.28 -0.14 -3.41
CA ILE A 152 19.22 1.18 -4.04
C ILE A 152 20.65 1.69 -4.30
N SER A 153 20.91 2.10 -5.54
CA SER A 153 22.17 2.76 -5.92
C SER A 153 21.99 4.27 -5.98
N LEU A 154 23.00 5.03 -5.55
CA LEU A 154 23.08 6.46 -5.85
C LEU A 154 23.41 6.66 -7.35
N ARG A 155 22.98 7.78 -7.93
CA ARG A 155 23.26 8.19 -9.32
C ARG A 155 24.01 9.54 -9.33
N PRO A 156 25.35 9.52 -9.14
CA PRO A 156 26.19 10.71 -9.12
C PRO A 156 26.05 11.59 -10.37
N ARG A 157 26.18 12.91 -10.21
CA ARG A 157 26.19 13.88 -11.31
C ARG A 157 27.51 14.64 -11.32
N ILE A 158 28.27 14.45 -12.40
CA ILE A 158 29.61 15.03 -12.59
C ILE A 158 29.56 16.46 -13.16
N LEU A 159 30.70 17.16 -13.10
CA LEU A 159 30.88 18.54 -13.60
C LEU A 159 29.91 19.57 -12.99
N ARG A 160 29.54 19.38 -11.71
CA ARG A 160 28.80 20.37 -10.93
C ARG A 160 29.75 21.13 -10.01
N LYS A 161 29.58 22.44 -9.93
CA LYS A 161 30.39 23.31 -9.07
C LYS A 161 29.83 23.28 -7.65
N ILE A 162 30.50 22.56 -6.74
CA ILE A 162 30.08 22.38 -5.33
C ILE A 162 31.13 23.04 -4.41
N PRO A 163 30.97 24.33 -4.06
CA PRO A 163 31.93 25.03 -3.20
C PRO A 163 31.77 24.69 -1.72
N ALA A 164 30.55 24.34 -1.30
CA ALA A 164 30.18 23.96 0.06
C ALA A 164 28.88 23.14 0.01
N VAL A 165 28.59 22.41 1.08
CA VAL A 165 27.33 21.68 1.27
C VAL A 165 26.66 22.14 2.56
N ASP A 166 25.34 22.25 2.52
CA ASP A 166 24.48 22.52 3.67
C ASP A 166 23.58 21.31 3.94
N THR A 167 23.70 20.77 5.15
CA THR A 167 22.95 19.61 5.62
C THR A 167 21.80 19.97 6.56
N ALA A 168 21.58 21.27 6.79
CA ALA A 168 20.51 21.74 7.65
C ALA A 168 19.12 21.45 7.04
N THR A 169 18.15 21.19 7.91
CA THR A 169 16.73 21.02 7.56
C THR A 169 15.84 21.43 8.74
N ALA A 170 14.54 21.13 8.67
CA ALA A 170 13.60 21.35 9.75
C ALA A 170 12.75 20.11 10.05
N ILE A 171 12.65 19.76 11.33
CA ILE A 171 11.80 18.69 11.85
C ILE A 171 10.71 19.34 12.71
N LEU A 172 9.45 19.24 12.26
CA LEU A 172 8.27 19.81 12.91
C LEU A 172 8.44 21.30 13.27
N GLY A 173 9.06 22.07 12.38
CA GLY A 173 9.32 23.51 12.57
C GLY A 173 10.59 23.86 13.35
N HIS A 174 11.32 22.87 13.88
CA HIS A 174 12.61 23.09 14.54
C HIS A 174 13.77 22.87 13.58
N SER A 175 14.67 23.84 13.48
CA SER A 175 15.89 23.71 12.68
C SER A 175 16.82 22.64 13.25
N THR A 176 17.34 21.77 12.39
CA THR A 176 18.34 20.75 12.72
C THR A 176 19.53 20.85 11.78
N THR A 177 20.71 20.50 12.26
CA THR A 177 21.95 20.57 11.47
C THR A 177 22.18 19.36 10.57
N LEU A 178 21.35 18.32 10.70
CA LEU A 178 21.33 17.11 9.89
C LEU A 178 19.88 16.64 9.72
N PRO A 179 19.57 15.86 8.67
CA PRO A 179 18.28 15.21 8.50
C PRO A 179 18.20 13.91 9.32
N VAL A 180 18.64 13.98 10.59
CA VAL A 180 18.79 12.84 11.50
C VAL A 180 18.22 13.20 12.87
N TYR A 181 17.49 12.27 13.49
CA TYR A 181 17.02 12.39 14.87
C TYR A 181 17.32 11.14 15.70
N VAL A 182 17.39 11.32 17.03
CA VAL A 182 17.51 10.21 17.99
C VAL A 182 16.13 9.56 18.14
N CYS A 183 15.98 8.30 17.72
CA CYS A 183 14.74 7.54 17.92
C CYS A 183 14.41 7.37 19.41
N PRO A 184 13.13 7.13 19.77
CA PRO A 184 12.77 6.76 21.13
C PRO A 184 13.39 5.40 21.46
N VAL A 185 14.43 5.42 22.29
CA VAL A 185 15.11 4.24 22.84
C VAL A 185 15.03 4.32 24.36
N GLY A 186 14.42 3.32 24.99
CA GLY A 186 14.29 3.25 26.45
C GLY A 186 15.44 2.50 27.11
N LEU A 187 15.58 2.70 28.42
CA LEU A 187 16.57 2.06 29.30
C LEU A 187 18.03 2.35 28.91
N ALA A 188 18.34 3.57 28.48
CA ALA A 188 19.70 3.94 28.08
C ALA A 188 20.72 3.81 29.23
N LYS A 189 20.30 3.82 30.51
CA LYS A 189 21.15 3.54 31.68
C LYS A 189 21.86 2.19 31.61
N LEU A 190 21.30 1.21 30.90
CA LEU A 190 21.95 -0.08 30.66
C LEU A 190 23.24 0.07 29.83
N ALA A 191 23.37 1.12 29.01
CA ALA A 191 24.58 1.41 28.23
C ALA A 191 25.57 2.30 28.98
N HIS A 192 25.08 3.30 29.72
CA HIS A 192 25.89 4.29 30.42
C HIS A 192 25.08 4.95 31.56
N PRO A 193 25.66 5.22 32.75
CA PRO A 193 24.92 5.75 33.91
C PRO A 193 24.12 7.04 33.67
N GLU A 194 24.61 7.92 32.78
CA GLU A 194 23.92 9.17 32.40
C GLU A 194 22.68 8.96 31.51
N GLY A 195 22.49 7.75 30.98
CA GLY A 195 21.30 7.33 30.22
C GLY A 195 20.89 8.30 29.11
N GLU A 196 19.60 8.62 29.06
CA GLU A 196 19.00 9.49 28.04
C GLU A 196 19.46 10.96 28.16
N CYS A 197 20.02 11.38 29.30
CA CYS A 197 20.58 12.73 29.47
C CYS A 197 21.86 12.93 28.66
N ALA A 198 22.70 11.89 28.53
CA ALA A 198 23.87 11.94 27.66
C ALA A 198 23.48 12.05 26.18
N LEU A 199 22.39 11.39 25.78
CA LEU A 199 21.81 11.52 24.43
C LEU A 199 21.32 12.95 24.18
N ALA A 200 20.63 13.55 25.15
CA ALA A 200 20.15 14.94 25.06
C ALA A 200 21.30 15.93 24.99
N THR A 201 22.31 15.78 25.84
CA THR A 201 23.49 16.64 25.86
C THR A 201 24.20 16.61 24.49
N ALA A 202 24.43 15.41 23.96
CA ALA A 202 25.07 15.21 22.66
C ALA A 202 24.21 15.76 21.51
N ALA A 203 22.92 15.44 21.47
CA ALA A 203 21.99 15.93 20.45
C ALA A 203 21.92 17.46 20.46
N GLY A 204 21.93 18.11 21.63
CA GLY A 204 21.93 19.57 21.72
C GLY A 204 23.20 20.21 21.17
N ARG A 205 24.36 19.62 21.46
CA ARG A 205 25.66 20.12 20.96
C ARG A 205 25.78 19.97 19.45
N GLU A 206 25.20 18.91 18.91
CA GLU A 206 25.22 18.64 17.48
C GLU A 206 23.99 19.20 16.75
N GLY A 207 23.04 19.85 17.44
CA GLY A 207 21.85 20.46 16.85
C GLY A 207 20.86 19.46 16.25
N LEU A 208 20.61 18.34 16.94
CA LEU A 208 19.66 17.30 16.56
C LEU A 208 18.44 17.26 17.51
N VAL A 209 17.37 16.68 16.99
CA VAL A 209 16.16 16.33 17.77
C VAL A 209 16.38 15.03 18.52
N GLN A 210 15.87 14.95 19.75
CA GLN A 210 15.68 13.68 20.46
C GLN A 210 14.20 13.40 20.70
N VAL A 211 13.77 12.19 20.34
CA VAL A 211 12.47 11.66 20.75
C VAL A 211 12.71 10.82 22.02
N LEU A 212 12.14 11.23 23.15
CA LEU A 212 12.25 10.54 24.42
C LEU A 212 11.25 9.37 24.49
N ALA A 213 11.73 8.18 24.86
CA ALA A 213 10.87 7.01 25.01
C ALA A 213 9.96 7.11 26.24
N ASN A 214 8.75 6.56 26.13
CA ASN A 214 7.84 6.41 27.28
C ASN A 214 8.47 5.56 28.40
N GLY A 215 9.28 4.56 28.04
CA GLY A 215 10.04 3.71 28.96
C GLY A 215 11.51 4.14 29.12
N SER A 216 11.78 5.44 29.21
CA SER A 216 13.13 5.98 29.46
C SER A 216 13.58 5.69 30.90
N SER A 217 14.89 5.54 31.09
CA SER A 217 15.48 5.36 32.43
C SER A 217 15.66 6.68 33.21
N MET A 218 15.55 7.81 32.53
CA MET A 218 15.66 9.16 33.09
C MET A 218 14.33 9.92 32.90
N PRO A 219 13.83 10.63 33.92
CA PRO A 219 12.62 11.43 33.81
C PRO A 219 12.81 12.60 32.84
N ILE A 220 11.74 13.02 32.16
CA ILE A 220 11.80 14.04 31.11
C ILE A 220 12.39 15.37 31.62
N GLU A 221 12.14 15.75 32.86
CA GLU A 221 12.65 16.98 33.47
C GLU A 221 14.18 16.96 33.61
N GLN A 222 14.78 15.80 33.91
CA GLN A 222 16.24 15.66 33.94
C GLN A 222 16.82 15.71 32.52
N VAL A 223 16.17 15.03 31.57
CA VAL A 223 16.55 15.08 30.15
C VAL A 223 16.51 16.53 29.64
N MET A 224 15.44 17.27 29.97
CA MET A 224 15.27 18.68 29.61
C MET A 224 16.35 19.59 30.21
N ARG A 225 16.79 19.34 31.45
CA ARG A 225 17.89 20.07 32.12
C ARG A 225 19.26 19.74 31.54
N SER A 226 19.44 18.54 31.00
CA SER A 226 20.70 18.13 30.38
C SER A 226 20.93 18.69 28.97
N ARG A 227 19.90 19.31 28.37
CA ARG A 227 20.01 19.99 27.07
C ARG A 227 21.07 21.08 27.13
N THR A 228 21.84 21.20 26.05
CA THR A 228 22.88 22.24 25.93
C THR A 228 22.38 23.50 25.25
N SER A 229 21.12 23.51 24.79
CA SER A 229 20.45 24.67 24.23
C SER A 229 18.96 24.64 24.60
N PRO A 230 18.35 25.78 24.98
CA PRO A 230 16.91 25.86 25.22
C PRO A 230 16.08 25.59 23.95
N ASN A 231 16.66 25.84 22.77
CA ASN A 231 16.03 25.63 21.47
C ASN A 231 16.14 24.18 20.97
N GLN A 232 16.88 23.31 21.67
CA GLN A 232 16.97 21.90 21.31
C GLN A 232 15.60 21.23 21.52
N PRO A 233 14.98 20.70 20.45
CA PRO A 233 13.68 20.04 20.57
C PRO A 233 13.79 18.67 21.25
N ILE A 234 12.89 18.44 22.19
CA ILE A 234 12.60 17.12 22.76
C ILE A 234 11.16 16.80 22.42
N PHE A 235 10.94 15.65 21.80
CA PHE A 235 9.61 15.12 21.53
C PHE A 235 9.34 13.96 22.48
N GLN A 236 8.08 13.74 22.86
CA GLN A 236 7.70 12.63 23.72
C GLN A 236 7.07 11.51 22.90
N GLN A 237 7.65 10.31 22.96
CA GLN A 237 6.98 9.12 22.44
C GLN A 237 5.91 8.66 23.43
N LEU A 238 4.70 8.36 22.96
CA LEU A 238 3.59 7.87 23.76
C LEU A 238 3.30 6.39 23.43
N TYR A 239 3.23 5.55 24.45
CA TYR A 239 2.50 4.29 24.41
C TYR A 239 1.19 4.48 25.15
N VAL A 240 0.09 4.11 24.52
CA VAL A 240 -1.23 4.15 25.18
C VAL A 240 -1.25 3.07 26.26
N ASN A 241 -1.51 3.48 27.49
CA ASN A 241 -1.62 2.59 28.63
C ASN A 241 -3.02 1.99 28.67
N LYS A 242 -3.15 0.78 29.25
CA LYS A 242 -4.47 0.17 29.52
C LYS A 242 -5.36 1.08 30.38
N ASP A 243 -4.75 1.84 31.29
CA ASP A 243 -5.38 2.96 31.98
C ASP A 243 -5.11 4.26 31.21
N ILE A 244 -6.10 4.69 30.44
CA ILE A 244 -6.00 5.87 29.58
C ILE A 244 -5.70 7.17 30.36
N GLN A 245 -6.04 7.24 31.65
CA GLN A 245 -5.74 8.42 32.47
C GLN A 245 -4.23 8.57 32.70
N LYS A 246 -3.50 7.46 32.81
CA LYS A 246 -2.02 7.50 32.88
C LYS A 246 -1.42 8.07 31.60
N SER A 247 -1.96 7.71 30.44
CA SER A 247 -1.53 8.29 29.16
C SER A 247 -1.85 9.78 29.08
N ALA A 248 -3.01 10.22 29.58
CA ALA A 248 -3.34 11.66 29.65
C ALA A 248 -2.33 12.43 30.52
N GLU A 249 -1.94 11.86 31.67
CA GLU A 249 -0.94 12.48 32.54
C GLU A 249 0.45 12.49 31.91
N THR A 250 0.86 11.43 31.19
CA THR A 250 2.12 11.43 30.43
C THR A 250 2.16 12.57 29.41
N VAL A 251 1.08 12.80 28.66
CA VAL A 251 1.01 13.90 27.68
C VAL A 251 1.12 15.26 28.37
N ARG A 252 0.31 15.51 29.41
CA ARG A 252 0.33 16.79 30.15
C ARG A 252 1.67 17.05 30.84
N ARG A 253 2.30 16.02 31.39
CA ARG A 253 3.64 16.11 31.98
C ARG A 253 4.67 16.46 30.93
N ALA A 254 4.64 15.82 29.77
CA ALA A 254 5.57 16.11 28.69
C ALA A 254 5.45 17.57 28.21
N GLU A 255 4.23 18.06 28.03
CA GLU A 255 3.98 19.47 27.72
C GLU A 255 4.51 20.42 28.80
N ARG A 256 4.21 20.16 30.08
CA ARG A 256 4.72 20.97 31.20
C ARG A 256 6.24 20.99 31.28
N ALA A 257 6.90 19.88 30.95
CA ALA A 257 8.35 19.79 30.89
C ALA A 257 8.95 20.53 29.68
N GLY A 258 8.12 20.91 28.69
CA GLY A 258 8.51 21.67 27.51
C GLY A 258 8.73 20.83 26.26
N ALA A 259 8.19 19.60 26.20
CA ALA A 259 8.21 18.81 24.97
C ALA A 259 7.41 19.53 23.88
N THR A 260 7.86 19.44 22.63
CA THR A 260 7.26 20.21 21.52
C THR A 260 6.53 19.34 20.49
N SER A 261 6.42 18.03 20.71
CA SER A 261 5.61 17.12 19.89
C SER A 261 5.33 15.81 20.64
N ILE A 262 4.19 15.18 20.33
CA ILE A 262 3.81 13.84 20.82
C ILE A 262 3.86 12.83 19.68
N TRP A 263 4.61 11.75 19.86
CA TRP A 263 4.81 10.68 18.87
C TRP A 263 4.13 9.39 19.36
N ILE A 264 2.93 9.09 18.88
CA ILE A 264 2.19 7.89 19.31
C ILE A 264 2.70 6.65 18.57
N THR A 265 3.15 5.63 19.30
CA THR A 265 3.66 4.37 18.72
C THR A 265 2.53 3.36 18.57
N VAL A 266 2.33 2.86 17.35
CA VAL A 266 1.22 1.93 17.00
C VAL A 266 1.67 0.57 16.45
N ASP A 267 2.96 0.38 16.18
CA ASP A 267 3.52 -0.87 15.62
C ASP A 267 3.74 -1.99 16.65
N SER A 268 3.43 -1.75 17.93
CA SER A 268 3.73 -2.66 19.04
C SER A 268 2.56 -2.77 20.04
N PRO A 269 1.33 -3.13 19.60
CA PRO A 269 0.22 -3.37 20.51
C PRO A 269 0.49 -4.58 21.42
N MET A 270 1.37 -5.48 20.96
CA MET A 270 1.93 -6.61 21.70
C MET A 270 3.46 -6.59 21.52
N VAL A 271 4.17 -7.21 22.48
CA VAL A 271 5.63 -7.35 22.37
C VAL A 271 5.98 -8.40 21.35
N GLY A 272 6.84 -8.04 20.38
CA GLY A 272 7.45 -9.01 19.49
C GLY A 272 8.34 -9.98 20.25
N LYS A 273 8.33 -11.24 19.85
CA LYS A 273 9.05 -12.32 20.55
C LYS A 273 10.55 -12.20 20.32
N ARG A 274 11.29 -11.64 21.28
CA ARG A 274 12.74 -11.41 21.16
C ARG A 274 13.51 -12.60 21.73
N GLU A 275 13.75 -13.61 20.90
CA GLU A 275 14.25 -14.91 21.38
C GLU A 275 15.61 -14.85 22.09
N MET A 276 16.51 -13.94 21.70
CA MET A 276 17.78 -13.76 22.40
C MET A 276 17.58 -13.27 23.84
N ASP A 277 16.64 -12.34 24.05
CA ASP A 277 16.26 -11.85 25.37
C ASP A 277 15.62 -13.00 26.18
N GLU A 278 14.64 -13.70 25.61
CA GLU A 278 13.97 -14.83 26.28
C GLU A 278 14.94 -15.96 26.67
N ARG A 279 15.86 -16.36 25.79
CA ARG A 279 16.84 -17.44 26.07
C ARG A 279 17.75 -17.09 27.24
N LEU A 280 18.24 -15.85 27.32
CA LEU A 280 19.07 -15.41 28.44
C LEU A 280 18.28 -15.41 29.75
N ASN A 281 17.01 -15.01 29.73
CA ASN A 281 16.16 -15.05 30.93
C ASN A 281 15.79 -16.48 31.35
N LEU A 282 15.56 -17.40 30.40
CA LEU A 282 15.36 -18.81 30.68
C LEU A 282 16.63 -19.47 31.25
N MET A 283 17.80 -19.08 30.77
CA MET A 283 19.09 -19.53 31.31
C MET A 283 19.25 -19.10 32.77
N VAL A 284 18.91 -17.85 33.10
CA VAL A 284 18.89 -17.32 34.47
C VAL A 284 17.89 -18.09 35.35
N THR A 285 16.68 -18.34 34.83
CA THR A 285 15.61 -19.09 35.53
C THR A 285 16.00 -20.55 35.78
N ALA A 286 16.72 -21.17 34.84
CA ALA A 286 17.16 -22.56 34.98
C ALA A 286 18.31 -22.72 35.98
N THR A 287 19.13 -21.68 36.20
CA THR A 287 20.22 -21.69 37.19
C THR A 287 19.78 -21.23 38.57
N ASP A 288 18.64 -20.56 38.69
CA ASP A 288 18.04 -20.15 39.96
C ASP A 288 16.54 -20.45 39.97
N SER A 289 16.16 -21.59 40.59
CA SER A 289 14.78 -22.11 40.64
C SER A 289 13.78 -21.22 41.41
N THR A 290 14.25 -20.09 41.96
CA THR A 290 13.43 -19.07 42.62
C THR A 290 13.16 -17.85 41.73
N ALA A 291 13.81 -17.74 40.56
CA ALA A 291 13.66 -16.62 39.64
C ALA A 291 12.60 -16.91 38.56
N GLU A 292 11.34 -16.54 38.78
CA GLU A 292 10.33 -16.48 37.71
C GLU A 292 10.56 -15.25 36.82
N GLY A 293 11.52 -15.31 35.90
CA GLY A 293 11.91 -14.17 35.06
C GLY A 293 11.25 -14.17 33.67
N GLN A 294 10.44 -13.15 33.36
CA GLN A 294 10.09 -12.80 31.97
C GLN A 294 11.18 -11.91 31.35
N GLY A 295 11.32 -11.88 30.03
CA GLY A 295 12.31 -11.01 29.40
C GLY A 295 12.01 -9.51 29.52
N VAL A 296 13.05 -8.68 29.55
CA VAL A 296 12.97 -7.21 29.75
C VAL A 296 11.99 -6.56 28.76
N ALA A 297 11.90 -7.11 27.54
CA ALA A 297 10.89 -6.71 26.55
C ALA A 297 9.45 -6.81 27.04
N LYS A 298 9.12 -8.00 27.55
CA LYS A 298 7.76 -8.47 27.79
C LYS A 298 7.17 -7.76 29.01
N ILE A 299 8.04 -7.67 30.00
CA ILE A 299 7.98 -6.82 31.18
C ILE A 299 7.49 -5.40 30.82
N MET A 300 8.28 -4.64 30.07
CA MET A 300 8.02 -3.20 29.83
C MET A 300 6.68 -2.92 29.14
N ALA A 301 6.15 -3.87 28.38
CA ALA A 301 4.93 -3.70 27.61
C ALA A 301 3.66 -4.21 28.30
N SER A 302 3.78 -4.82 29.48
CA SER A 302 2.63 -5.36 30.23
C SER A 302 1.51 -4.33 30.47
N SER A 303 1.86 -3.05 30.52
CA SER A 303 0.96 -1.91 30.73
C SER A 303 0.42 -1.28 29.44
N ILE A 304 0.93 -1.66 28.26
CA ILE A 304 0.52 -1.10 26.97
C ILE A 304 -0.87 -1.67 26.60
N SER A 305 -1.75 -0.79 26.12
CA SER A 305 -3.06 -1.19 25.60
C SER A 305 -2.92 -1.80 24.20
N PRO A 306 -3.40 -3.03 23.97
CA PRO A 306 -3.45 -3.62 22.63
C PRO A 306 -4.68 -3.17 21.84
N PHE A 307 -5.62 -2.44 22.46
CA PHE A 307 -6.91 -2.08 21.89
C PHE A 307 -6.96 -0.58 21.54
N ILE A 308 -6.07 -0.15 20.63
CA ILE A 308 -6.10 1.20 20.07
C ILE A 308 -6.59 1.15 18.63
N ASP A 309 -7.39 2.13 18.25
CA ASP A 309 -7.85 2.37 16.88
C ASP A 309 -7.65 3.85 16.52
N TRP A 310 -8.17 4.28 15.37
CA TRP A 310 -8.00 5.65 14.88
C TRP A 310 -8.67 6.71 15.79
N GLU A 311 -9.65 6.36 16.63
CA GLU A 311 -10.31 7.32 17.54
C GLU A 311 -9.34 7.86 18.60
N ILE A 312 -8.22 7.17 18.85
CA ILE A 312 -7.18 7.64 19.76
C ILE A 312 -6.63 9.02 19.36
N LEU A 313 -6.65 9.34 18.05
CA LEU A 313 -6.19 10.64 17.56
C LEU A 313 -7.16 11.74 17.99
N THR A 314 -8.47 11.49 17.96
CA THR A 314 -9.48 12.42 18.46
C THR A 314 -9.30 12.67 19.95
N TRP A 315 -9.09 11.61 20.74
CA TRP A 315 -8.79 11.73 22.16
C TRP A 315 -7.51 12.54 22.42
N LEU A 316 -6.42 12.25 21.69
CA LEU A 316 -5.16 12.95 21.88
C LEU A 316 -5.29 14.44 21.54
N ARG A 317 -6.06 14.77 20.50
CA ARG A 317 -6.37 16.17 20.14
C ARG A 317 -7.21 16.93 21.16
N GLN A 318 -8.02 16.24 21.96
CA GLN A 318 -8.72 16.87 23.08
C GLN A 318 -7.79 17.18 24.26
N LEU A 319 -6.60 16.58 24.30
CA LEU A 319 -5.64 16.75 25.39
C LEU A 319 -4.51 17.73 25.08
N THR A 320 -4.08 17.84 23.82
CA THR A 320 -2.88 18.59 23.43
C THR A 320 -3.03 19.25 22.06
N ASP A 321 -2.50 20.47 21.95
CA ASP A 321 -2.34 21.21 20.69
C ASP A 321 -0.97 20.95 20.01
N LEU A 322 -0.09 20.18 20.65
CA LEU A 322 1.22 19.89 20.09
C LEU A 322 1.10 19.10 18.77
N PRO A 323 2.11 19.25 17.88
CA PRO A 323 2.25 18.37 16.72
C PRO A 323 2.20 16.89 17.12
N VAL A 324 1.31 16.13 16.48
CA VAL A 324 1.17 14.69 16.66
C VAL A 324 1.82 13.98 15.48
N VAL A 325 2.63 12.97 15.77
CA VAL A 325 3.23 12.07 14.79
C VAL A 325 2.83 10.62 15.08
N ILE A 326 2.40 9.87 14.08
CA ILE A 326 2.11 8.44 14.22
C ILE A 326 3.37 7.66 13.88
N LYS A 327 3.94 6.94 14.86
CA LYS A 327 5.10 6.08 14.67
C LYS A 327 4.67 4.62 14.49
N GLY A 328 5.10 4.00 13.40
CA GLY A 328 4.85 2.57 13.16
C GLY A 328 4.03 2.26 11.90
N ILE A 329 3.93 3.22 10.98
CA ILE A 329 3.25 3.03 9.69
C ILE A 329 4.05 2.04 8.84
N GLN A 330 3.38 1.02 8.31
CA GLN A 330 4.04 -0.07 7.57
C GLN A 330 3.46 -0.29 6.15
N CYS A 331 2.33 0.33 5.80
CA CYS A 331 1.75 0.32 4.46
C CYS A 331 1.25 1.73 4.04
N VAL A 332 0.95 1.90 2.75
CA VAL A 332 0.46 3.18 2.19
C VAL A 332 -0.97 3.52 2.62
N GLU A 333 -1.82 2.52 2.85
CA GLU A 333 -3.20 2.72 3.27
C GLU A 333 -3.26 3.45 4.61
N ASP A 334 -2.48 3.02 5.60
CA ASP A 334 -2.41 3.67 6.91
C ASP A 334 -1.74 5.05 6.82
N ALA A 335 -0.82 5.26 5.87
CA ALA A 335 -0.25 6.58 5.61
C ALA A 335 -1.29 7.57 5.08
N VAL A 336 -2.21 7.11 4.20
CA VAL A 336 -3.33 7.91 3.70
C VAL A 336 -4.32 8.20 4.81
N LEU A 337 -4.68 7.20 5.62
CA LEU A 337 -5.55 7.42 6.78
C LEU A 337 -4.94 8.43 7.76
N ALA A 338 -3.65 8.34 8.06
CA ALA A 338 -2.96 9.32 8.90
C ALA A 338 -3.07 10.74 8.32
N TYR A 339 -2.86 10.89 7.01
CA TYR A 339 -3.00 12.16 6.31
C TYR A 339 -4.43 12.73 6.42
N GLU A 340 -5.45 11.90 6.25
CA GLU A 340 -6.87 12.29 6.38
C GLU A 340 -7.23 12.74 7.80
N HIS A 341 -6.58 12.18 8.82
CA HIS A 341 -6.74 12.59 10.22
C HIS A 341 -5.92 13.84 10.59
N GLY A 342 -5.18 14.42 9.64
CA GLY A 342 -4.50 15.71 9.81
C GLY A 342 -3.36 15.70 10.83
N VAL A 343 -2.65 14.57 10.99
CA VAL A 343 -1.43 14.53 11.81
C VAL A 343 -0.28 15.30 11.15
N GLN A 344 0.68 15.80 11.94
CA GLN A 344 1.78 16.61 11.42
C GLN A 344 2.90 15.75 10.81
N GLY A 345 2.93 14.47 11.14
CA GLY A 345 3.82 13.55 10.48
C GLY A 345 3.52 12.08 10.75
N ILE A 346 4.24 11.23 10.02
CA ILE A 346 4.24 9.78 10.19
C ILE A 346 5.67 9.27 10.25
N VAL A 347 5.91 8.18 10.98
CA VAL A 347 7.17 7.44 10.93
C VAL A 347 6.91 6.08 10.30
N LEU A 348 7.53 5.88 9.14
CA LEU A 348 7.62 4.57 8.51
C LEU A 348 8.58 3.72 9.36
N SER A 349 8.04 2.73 10.07
CA SER A 349 8.78 1.97 11.07
C SER A 349 8.12 0.63 11.33
N ASN A 350 8.94 -0.40 11.53
CA ASN A 350 8.54 -1.71 12.06
C ASN A 350 9.26 -1.97 13.39
N HIS A 351 9.41 -0.90 14.19
CA HIS A 351 10.13 -0.91 15.45
C HIS A 351 11.60 -1.38 15.36
N GLY A 352 12.25 -1.18 14.22
CA GLY A 352 13.60 -1.70 13.97
C GLY A 352 13.67 -3.24 13.92
N GLY A 353 12.59 -3.88 13.46
CA GLY A 353 12.42 -5.33 13.36
C GLY A 353 12.21 -6.02 14.70
N ARG A 354 11.57 -5.35 15.67
CA ARG A 354 11.37 -5.84 17.05
C ARG A 354 9.92 -6.23 17.36
N SER A 355 9.00 -5.97 16.45
CA SER A 355 7.56 -6.25 16.62
C SER A 355 7.17 -7.42 15.73
N GLN A 356 6.55 -7.17 14.57
CA GLN A 356 6.22 -8.23 13.61
C GLN A 356 7.45 -8.65 12.80
N ASP A 357 7.84 -9.93 12.83
CA ASP A 357 8.82 -10.45 11.88
C ASP A 357 8.18 -10.78 10.52
N THR A 358 9.00 -10.88 9.48
CA THR A 358 8.61 -10.87 8.05
C THR A 358 7.88 -9.59 7.58
N ALA A 359 7.88 -8.53 8.40
CA ALA A 359 7.31 -7.24 8.04
C ALA A 359 8.10 -6.55 6.91
N GLN A 360 7.38 -5.72 6.16
CA GLN A 360 7.95 -4.90 5.11
C GLN A 360 8.99 -3.91 5.67
N SER A 361 10.07 -3.68 4.91
CA SER A 361 11.05 -2.65 5.28
C SER A 361 10.45 -1.25 5.10
N PRO A 362 10.70 -0.29 6.01
CA PRO A 362 10.16 1.07 5.90
C PRO A 362 10.51 1.79 4.59
N LEU A 363 11.66 1.48 4.00
CA LEU A 363 12.07 2.07 2.73
C LEU A 363 11.21 1.60 1.55
N LEU A 364 10.67 0.37 1.63
CA LEU A 364 9.72 -0.14 0.64
C LEU A 364 8.34 0.50 0.82
N THR A 365 7.90 0.71 2.07
CA THR A 365 6.70 1.51 2.37
C THR A 365 6.83 2.95 1.85
N LEU A 366 8.02 3.55 1.92
CA LEU A 366 8.26 4.87 1.30
C LEU A 366 8.05 4.83 -0.23
N LEU A 367 8.51 3.77 -0.90
CA LEU A 367 8.28 3.58 -2.34
C LEU A 367 6.80 3.31 -2.67
N GLU A 368 6.06 2.61 -1.81
CA GLU A 368 4.60 2.49 -1.94
C GLU A 368 3.92 3.85 -1.90
N ILE A 369 4.23 4.69 -0.91
CA ILE A 369 3.69 6.05 -0.82
C ILE A 369 4.03 6.85 -2.08
N ARG A 370 5.29 6.82 -2.53
CA ARG A 370 5.70 7.49 -3.78
C ARG A 370 4.85 7.07 -4.98
N LYS A 371 4.48 5.79 -5.06
CA LYS A 371 3.80 5.20 -6.21
C LYS A 371 2.28 5.42 -6.16
N PHE A 372 1.67 5.23 -5.00
CA PHE A 372 0.21 5.15 -4.86
C PHE A 372 -0.41 6.38 -4.20
N ALA A 373 0.35 7.10 -3.38
CA ALA A 373 -0.11 8.30 -2.69
C ALA A 373 0.93 9.43 -2.79
N PRO A 374 1.41 9.80 -4.00
CA PRO A 374 2.48 10.80 -4.16
C PRO A 374 2.13 12.16 -3.55
N HIS A 375 0.83 12.49 -3.49
CA HIS A 375 0.33 13.71 -2.86
C HIS A 375 0.71 13.85 -1.37
N LEU A 376 0.99 12.75 -0.65
CA LEU A 376 1.47 12.81 0.74
C LEU A 376 2.87 13.45 0.83
N ILE A 377 3.73 13.20 -0.15
CA ILE A 377 5.11 13.71 -0.18
C ILE A 377 5.14 15.21 -0.48
N GLU A 378 4.19 15.68 -1.27
CA GLU A 378 4.00 17.09 -1.61
C GLU A 378 3.20 17.85 -0.55
N SER A 379 2.66 17.14 0.44
CA SER A 379 1.85 17.72 1.51
C SER A 379 2.71 18.37 2.59
N LYS A 380 2.05 19.03 3.56
CA LYS A 380 2.70 19.56 4.77
C LYS A 380 2.97 18.49 5.83
N MET A 381 2.38 17.30 5.71
CA MET A 381 2.63 16.20 6.64
C MET A 381 4.04 15.66 6.41
N GLN A 382 4.87 15.66 7.44
CA GLN A 382 6.26 15.20 7.33
C GLN A 382 6.36 13.67 7.39
N ILE A 383 7.20 13.08 6.54
CA ILE A 383 7.40 11.64 6.48
C ILE A 383 8.78 11.31 7.05
N PHE A 384 8.80 10.70 8.22
CA PHE A 384 10.01 10.19 8.86
C PHE A 384 10.18 8.71 8.56
N ILE A 385 11.41 8.22 8.65
CA ILE A 385 11.72 6.79 8.46
C ILE A 385 12.78 6.34 9.46
N ASP A 386 12.63 5.14 10.02
CA ASP A 386 13.68 4.50 10.82
C ASP A 386 13.94 3.05 10.35
N GLY A 387 14.87 2.38 11.03
CA GLY A 387 15.16 0.96 10.82
C GLY A 387 16.28 0.68 9.81
N GLY A 388 17.31 -0.04 10.25
CA GLY A 388 18.38 -0.56 9.37
C GLY A 388 19.43 0.45 8.87
N ILE A 389 19.22 1.75 9.07
CA ILE A 389 20.12 2.84 8.63
C ILE A 389 21.45 2.78 9.39
N ARG A 390 22.57 2.77 8.67
CA ARG A 390 23.93 2.70 9.26
C ARG A 390 24.97 3.58 8.56
N ARG A 391 24.65 4.18 7.42
CA ARG A 391 25.55 5.04 6.65
C ARG A 391 24.88 6.35 6.22
N GLY A 392 25.69 7.38 5.99
CA GLY A 392 25.24 8.66 5.41
C GLY A 392 24.57 8.48 4.05
N THR A 393 25.01 7.49 3.25
CA THR A 393 24.34 7.14 1.99
C THR A 393 22.93 6.59 2.18
N ASP A 394 22.65 5.90 3.29
CA ASP A 394 21.30 5.41 3.59
C ASP A 394 20.37 6.60 3.88
N VAL A 395 20.88 7.58 4.64
CA VAL A 395 20.20 8.85 4.89
C VAL A 395 19.85 9.54 3.57
N LEU A 396 20.83 9.78 2.71
CA LEU A 396 20.64 10.48 1.43
C LEU A 396 19.64 9.75 0.51
N LYS A 397 19.64 8.41 0.49
CA LYS A 397 18.66 7.63 -0.27
C LYS A 397 17.24 7.87 0.21
N ALA A 398 17.01 7.85 1.52
CA ALA A 398 15.70 8.11 2.10
C ALA A 398 15.22 9.54 1.81
N ILE A 399 16.09 10.54 1.99
CA ILE A 399 15.76 11.95 1.72
C ILE A 399 15.45 12.17 0.24
N ALA A 400 16.26 11.62 -0.67
CA ALA A 400 16.01 11.70 -2.12
C ALA A 400 14.67 11.09 -2.54
N LEU A 401 14.15 10.13 -1.77
CA LEU A 401 12.85 9.49 -2.02
C LEU A 401 11.68 10.22 -1.34
N GLY A 402 11.92 11.29 -0.59
CA GLY A 402 10.87 12.13 0.00
C GLY A 402 10.68 11.94 1.51
N ALA A 403 11.58 11.25 2.21
CA ALA A 403 11.61 11.35 3.66
C ALA A 403 12.10 12.74 4.10
N THR A 404 11.50 13.30 5.14
CA THR A 404 11.90 14.57 5.75
C THR A 404 13.19 14.42 6.57
N ALA A 405 13.26 13.37 7.38
CA ALA A 405 14.42 13.04 8.20
C ALA A 405 14.41 11.56 8.58
N VAL A 406 15.56 11.05 9.01
CA VAL A 406 15.73 9.64 9.38
C VAL A 406 16.04 9.45 10.85
N GLY A 407 15.49 8.40 11.44
CA GLY A 407 15.69 8.03 12.83
C GLY A 407 16.73 6.93 13.00
N LEU A 408 17.63 7.10 13.96
CA LEU A 408 18.55 6.04 14.39
C LEU A 408 18.27 5.69 15.86
N GLY A 409 18.17 4.38 16.14
CA GLY A 409 18.01 3.86 17.51
C GLY A 409 19.27 3.17 18.02
N ARG A 410 19.49 1.91 17.61
CA ARG A 410 20.65 1.09 18.04
C ARG A 410 22.00 1.80 17.91
N PRO A 411 22.34 2.52 16.81
CA PRO A 411 23.61 3.23 16.72
C PRO A 411 23.85 4.24 17.86
N PHE A 412 22.81 4.97 18.29
CA PHE A 412 22.90 5.88 19.44
C PHE A 412 23.20 5.12 20.73
N LEU A 413 22.46 4.03 21.00
CA LEU A 413 22.69 3.19 22.20
C LEU A 413 24.10 2.56 22.22
N TYR A 414 24.57 2.07 21.07
CA TYR A 414 25.91 1.50 20.96
C TYR A 414 27.00 2.55 21.12
N SER A 415 26.81 3.74 20.56
CA SER A 415 27.77 4.84 20.71
C SER A 415 27.85 5.36 22.15
N LEU A 416 26.76 5.22 22.91
CA LEU A 416 26.72 5.56 24.33
C LEU A 416 27.50 4.54 25.20
N SER A 417 27.58 3.28 24.77
CA SER A 417 28.17 2.18 25.54
C SER A 417 29.66 2.39 25.80
N GLY A 418 30.01 2.70 27.06
CA GLY A 418 31.37 2.95 27.52
C GLY A 418 31.93 4.35 27.21
N TYR A 419 31.43 5.05 26.20
CA TYR A 419 31.94 6.36 25.79
C TYR A 419 31.09 7.56 26.24
N GLY A 420 29.87 7.34 26.72
CA GLY A 420 28.98 8.41 27.16
C GLY A 420 28.62 9.40 26.04
N GLU A 421 28.39 10.66 26.41
CA GLU A 421 28.12 11.78 25.48
C GLU A 421 29.14 11.87 24.33
N LYS A 422 30.44 11.68 24.63
CA LYS A 422 31.52 11.80 23.64
C LYS A 422 31.39 10.77 22.52
N GLY A 423 31.01 9.54 22.85
CA GLY A 423 30.78 8.49 21.86
C GLY A 423 29.66 8.82 20.90
N VAL A 424 28.56 9.35 21.43
CA VAL A 424 27.41 9.79 20.65
C VAL A 424 27.78 10.91 19.70
N ARG A 425 28.51 11.92 20.17
CA ARG A 425 28.99 13.03 19.33
C ARG A 425 29.90 12.54 18.21
N ARG A 426 30.85 11.64 18.51
CA ARG A 426 31.71 11.05 17.48
C ARG A 426 30.90 10.29 16.42
N MET A 427 29.87 9.56 16.82
CA MET A 427 28.98 8.87 15.88
C MET A 427 28.25 9.85 14.96
N ILE A 428 27.74 10.96 15.51
CA ILE A 428 27.10 12.03 14.74
C ILE A 428 28.10 12.70 13.78
N GLU A 429 29.33 12.99 14.23
CA GLU A 429 30.40 13.56 13.40
C GLU A 429 30.72 12.67 12.20
N ILE A 430 30.85 11.35 12.41
CA ILE A 430 31.08 10.38 11.34
C ILE A 430 29.91 10.42 10.34
N LEU A 431 28.67 10.42 10.84
CA LEU A 431 27.49 10.45 9.97
C LEU A 431 27.40 11.76 9.18
N ARG A 432 27.72 12.90 9.79
CA ARG A 432 27.82 14.21 9.15
C ARG A 432 28.82 14.17 8.00
N GLN A 433 30.04 13.71 8.26
CA GLN A 433 31.09 13.57 7.25
C GLN A 433 30.66 12.67 6.09
N GLU A 434 30.01 11.54 6.38
CA GLU A 434 29.49 10.65 5.34
C GLU A 434 28.39 11.32 4.50
N ILE A 435 27.47 12.07 5.11
CA ILE A 435 26.40 12.79 4.40
C ILE A 435 27.00 13.89 3.52
N GLU A 436 27.81 14.78 4.09
CA GLU A 436 28.43 15.92 3.38
C GLU A 436 29.25 15.45 2.19
N MET A 437 30.13 14.46 2.39
CA MET A 437 30.96 13.91 1.33
C MET A 437 30.12 13.31 0.19
N ASN A 438 29.06 12.57 0.51
CA ASN A 438 28.23 11.95 -0.52
C ASN A 438 27.28 12.95 -1.22
N MET A 439 26.92 14.07 -0.58
CA MET A 439 26.25 15.19 -1.26
C MET A 439 27.15 15.80 -2.34
N VAL A 440 28.44 15.98 -2.05
CA VAL A 440 29.43 16.42 -3.05
C VAL A 440 29.47 15.45 -4.24
N PHE A 441 29.52 14.13 -3.99
CA PHE A 441 29.51 13.14 -5.07
C PHE A 441 28.21 13.09 -5.86
N LEU A 442 27.07 13.29 -5.21
CA LEU A 442 25.77 13.44 -5.89
C LEU A 442 25.68 14.75 -6.67
N GLY A 443 26.54 15.71 -6.37
CA GLY A 443 26.60 17.01 -6.99
C GLY A 443 25.44 17.90 -6.55
N VAL A 444 25.14 17.93 -5.25
CA VAL A 444 24.12 18.79 -4.65
C VAL A 444 24.73 19.67 -3.56
N THR A 445 24.22 20.88 -3.39
CA THR A 445 24.69 21.81 -2.34
C THR A 445 23.78 21.85 -1.12
N SER A 446 22.51 21.45 -1.25
CA SER A 446 21.56 21.34 -0.13
C SER A 446 20.74 20.05 -0.19
N LEU A 447 20.13 19.67 0.94
CA LEU A 447 19.21 18.51 0.99
C LEU A 447 17.98 18.70 0.09
N GLU A 448 17.52 19.95 -0.07
CA GLU A 448 16.37 20.30 -0.92
C GLU A 448 16.63 20.04 -2.41
N GLU A 449 17.89 19.89 -2.84
CA GLU A 449 18.25 19.51 -4.21
C GLU A 449 18.19 18.00 -4.44
N LEU A 450 18.11 17.18 -3.39
CA LEU A 450 17.99 15.73 -3.56
C LEU A 450 16.66 15.40 -4.23
N ARG A 451 16.74 14.55 -5.24
CA ARG A 451 15.59 14.16 -6.05
C ARG A 451 15.56 12.65 -6.29
N PRO A 452 14.39 12.05 -6.54
CA PRO A 452 14.26 10.62 -6.78
C PRO A 452 15.11 10.12 -7.94
N GLU A 453 15.34 10.94 -8.98
CA GLU A 453 16.16 10.56 -10.13
C GLU A 453 17.65 10.42 -9.79
N MET A 454 18.08 10.90 -8.63
CA MET A 454 19.44 10.75 -8.10
C MET A 454 19.66 9.41 -7.40
N VAL A 455 18.63 8.55 -7.35
CA VAL A 455 18.75 7.17 -6.91
C VAL A 455 18.20 6.22 -7.98
N ASN A 456 18.65 4.98 -7.96
CA ASN A 456 18.12 3.90 -8.78
C ASN A 456 17.40 2.89 -7.87
N THR A 457 16.08 2.91 -7.94
CA THR A 457 15.14 2.07 -7.18
C THR A 457 14.70 0.82 -7.94
N SER A 458 15.13 0.62 -9.20
CA SER A 458 14.54 -0.37 -10.10
C SER A 458 14.59 -1.80 -9.57
N ARG A 459 15.59 -2.14 -8.73
CA ARG A 459 15.71 -3.47 -8.09
C ARG A 459 14.61 -3.70 -7.06
N LEU A 460 14.21 -2.65 -6.34
CA LEU A 460 13.12 -2.69 -5.36
C LEU A 460 11.75 -2.54 -6.01
N GLU A 461 11.61 -1.66 -7.00
CA GLU A 461 10.34 -1.46 -7.71
C GLU A 461 9.87 -2.74 -8.41
N LYS A 462 10.78 -3.54 -8.98
CA LYS A 462 10.42 -4.87 -9.51
C LYS A 462 9.85 -5.79 -8.43
N HIS A 463 10.36 -5.73 -7.21
CA HIS A 463 9.77 -6.50 -6.09
C HIS A 463 8.42 -5.92 -5.69
N LEU A 464 8.27 -4.59 -5.67
CA LEU A 464 7.02 -3.92 -5.38
C LEU A 464 5.93 -4.28 -6.40
N ASP A 465 6.27 -4.30 -7.69
CA ASP A 465 5.37 -4.73 -8.75
C ASP A 465 4.96 -6.19 -8.57
N LEU A 466 5.90 -7.09 -8.23
CA LEU A 466 5.62 -8.51 -7.98
C LEU A 466 4.76 -8.78 -6.74
N ILE A 467 4.92 -7.97 -5.68
CA ILE A 467 4.09 -8.05 -4.45
C ILE A 467 2.66 -7.61 -4.76
N LEU A 468 2.49 -6.63 -5.66
CA LEU A 468 1.23 -5.90 -5.84
C LEU A 468 0.45 -6.21 -7.12
N THR A 469 0.94 -7.04 -8.04
CA THR A 469 0.10 -7.61 -9.13
C THR A 469 -1.11 -8.40 -8.58
N LYS A 470 -1.18 -8.63 -7.27
CA LYS A 470 -2.32 -9.22 -6.55
C LYS A 470 -3.29 -8.23 -5.86
N MET A 471 -3.06 -6.91 -5.88
CA MET A 471 -3.73 -6.00 -4.91
C MET A 471 -4.47 -4.75 -5.43
N SER A 472 -4.62 -4.50 -6.74
CA SER A 472 -5.53 -3.43 -7.21
C SER A 472 -6.65 -3.98 -8.09
N ASP A 473 -7.87 -4.01 -7.55
CA ASP A 473 -9.09 -4.26 -8.32
C ASP A 473 -9.24 -3.21 -9.43
N ILE A 474 -9.42 -3.67 -10.67
CA ILE A 474 -9.73 -2.89 -11.86
C ILE A 474 -11.24 -2.82 -11.97
N ASP A 475 -11.78 -1.60 -11.91
CA ASP A 475 -13.22 -1.40 -12.02
C ASP A 475 -13.64 -1.53 -13.49
N VAL A 476 -14.48 -2.52 -13.77
CA VAL A 476 -15.00 -2.77 -15.13
C VAL A 476 -16.51 -2.77 -15.10
N LEU A 477 -17.13 -1.92 -15.92
CA LEU A 477 -18.58 -1.91 -16.15
C LEU A 477 -18.90 -2.55 -17.50
N VAL A 478 -19.78 -3.55 -17.53
CA VAL A 478 -20.37 -4.06 -18.77
C VAL A 478 -21.75 -3.45 -18.98
N TYR A 479 -21.89 -2.65 -20.03
CA TYR A 479 -23.14 -2.03 -20.45
C TYR A 479 -23.72 -2.76 -21.67
N GLY A 480 -24.87 -3.42 -21.46
CA GLY A 480 -25.54 -4.23 -22.48
C GLY A 480 -25.44 -5.73 -22.21
N LEU A 481 -26.17 -6.21 -21.21
CA LEU A 481 -26.14 -7.61 -20.76
C LEU A 481 -26.96 -8.57 -21.66
N GLY A 482 -26.79 -8.48 -22.98
CA GLY A 482 -27.30 -9.48 -23.94
C GLY A 482 -26.36 -10.69 -24.02
N ALA A 483 -26.46 -11.49 -25.10
CA ALA A 483 -25.60 -12.67 -25.29
C ALA A 483 -24.09 -12.32 -25.27
N ILE A 484 -23.69 -11.33 -26.08
CA ILE A 484 -22.28 -10.90 -26.20
C ILE A 484 -21.78 -10.24 -24.92
N GLY A 485 -22.54 -9.31 -24.34
CA GLY A 485 -22.14 -8.65 -23.09
C GLY A 485 -22.03 -9.64 -21.92
N SER A 486 -22.91 -10.63 -21.84
CA SER A 486 -22.82 -11.70 -20.83
C SER A 486 -21.59 -12.58 -21.03
N PHE A 487 -21.25 -12.93 -22.28
CA PHE A 487 -20.04 -13.67 -22.58
C PHE A 487 -18.77 -12.90 -22.17
N TYR A 488 -18.68 -11.60 -22.48
CA TYR A 488 -17.53 -10.81 -22.07
C TYR A 488 -17.53 -10.47 -20.58
N ALA A 489 -18.68 -10.39 -19.92
CA ALA A 489 -18.76 -10.36 -18.46
C ALA A 489 -18.12 -11.62 -17.85
N PHE A 490 -18.39 -12.80 -18.42
CA PHE A 490 -17.72 -14.05 -18.04
C PHE A 490 -16.21 -14.04 -18.30
N VAL A 491 -15.78 -13.60 -19.48
CA VAL A 491 -14.34 -13.52 -19.81
C VAL A 491 -13.63 -12.61 -18.79
N LEU A 492 -14.17 -11.43 -18.53
CA LEU A 492 -13.55 -10.43 -17.66
C LEU A 492 -13.59 -10.83 -16.18
N SER A 493 -14.64 -11.54 -15.73
CA SER A 493 -14.74 -12.03 -14.35
C SER A 493 -13.73 -13.12 -14.00
N ARG A 494 -13.04 -13.70 -14.99
CA ARG A 494 -11.98 -14.70 -14.78
C ARG A 494 -10.62 -14.07 -14.43
N SER A 495 -10.53 -12.74 -14.44
CA SER A 495 -9.34 -12.03 -13.97
C SER A 495 -9.51 -11.70 -12.48
N ASP A 496 -8.63 -12.23 -11.63
CA ASP A 496 -8.70 -12.02 -10.17
C ASP A 496 -8.59 -10.55 -9.74
N CYS A 497 -8.05 -9.70 -10.62
CA CYS A 497 -7.93 -8.26 -10.41
C CYS A 497 -9.11 -7.45 -10.98
N VAL A 498 -10.26 -8.05 -11.32
CA VAL A 498 -11.40 -7.33 -11.89
C VAL A 498 -12.56 -7.24 -10.90
N ARG A 499 -12.96 -6.02 -10.57
CA ARG A 499 -14.23 -5.74 -9.86
C ARG A 499 -15.31 -5.43 -10.88
N LEU A 500 -16.06 -6.48 -11.25
CA LEU A 500 -17.04 -6.42 -12.34
C LEU A 500 -18.40 -5.86 -11.90
N SER A 501 -18.85 -4.79 -12.53
CA SER A 501 -20.22 -4.29 -12.47
C SER A 501 -20.95 -4.54 -13.79
N VAL A 502 -22.25 -4.82 -13.74
CA VAL A 502 -23.07 -5.01 -14.95
C VAL A 502 -24.35 -4.17 -14.90
N VAL A 503 -24.74 -3.62 -16.05
CA VAL A 503 -26.06 -2.97 -16.21
C VAL A 503 -27.02 -3.95 -16.87
N ALA A 504 -27.98 -4.41 -16.08
CA ALA A 504 -29.04 -5.32 -16.51
C ALA A 504 -30.37 -4.55 -16.53
N ARG A 505 -30.99 -4.42 -17.72
CA ARG A 505 -32.35 -3.87 -17.85
C ARG A 505 -33.38 -5.00 -17.75
N SER A 506 -33.78 -5.56 -18.89
CA SER A 506 -34.70 -6.71 -18.97
C SER A 506 -34.18 -7.98 -18.28
N ASN A 507 -32.86 -8.08 -18.05
CA ASN A 507 -32.23 -9.20 -17.36
C ASN A 507 -32.07 -8.99 -15.85
N TYR A 508 -32.45 -7.83 -15.30
CA TYR A 508 -32.15 -7.48 -13.90
C TYR A 508 -32.72 -8.50 -12.93
N ASP A 509 -34.04 -8.74 -12.99
CA ASP A 509 -34.71 -9.61 -12.04
C ASP A 509 -34.21 -11.04 -12.16
N ALA A 510 -33.95 -11.53 -13.38
CA ALA A 510 -33.41 -12.88 -13.57
C ALA A 510 -31.97 -13.02 -13.06
N VAL A 511 -31.07 -12.08 -13.37
CA VAL A 511 -29.67 -12.13 -12.92
C VAL A 511 -29.58 -11.94 -11.40
N LYS A 512 -30.48 -11.14 -10.80
CA LYS A 512 -30.57 -10.94 -9.35
C LYS A 512 -31.26 -12.09 -8.62
N ALA A 513 -32.32 -12.67 -9.21
CA ALA A 513 -33.20 -13.65 -8.57
C ALA A 513 -32.97 -15.10 -8.99
N ASN A 514 -32.04 -15.38 -9.93
CA ASN A 514 -31.77 -16.73 -10.43
C ASN A 514 -31.69 -17.73 -9.27
N LEU A 515 -32.76 -18.53 -9.20
CA LEU A 515 -33.14 -19.38 -8.07
C LEU A 515 -31.97 -20.33 -7.75
N GLY A 516 -31.24 -20.01 -6.67
CA GLY A 516 -30.12 -20.80 -6.16
C GLY A 516 -28.73 -20.53 -6.74
N LEU A 517 -28.58 -19.69 -7.79
CA LEU A 517 -27.31 -19.48 -8.50
C LEU A 517 -26.82 -18.02 -8.61
N LYS A 518 -27.54 -17.02 -8.07
CA LYS A 518 -27.08 -15.61 -7.92
C LYS A 518 -26.18 -15.06 -9.06
N GLY A 519 -26.54 -15.13 -10.35
CA GLY A 519 -25.60 -14.68 -11.40
C GLY A 519 -26.05 -14.86 -12.86
N ILE A 520 -25.11 -14.64 -13.78
CA ILE A 520 -25.27 -14.87 -15.23
C ILE A 520 -24.78 -16.28 -15.55
N VAL A 521 -25.60 -17.11 -16.19
CA VAL A 521 -25.24 -18.48 -16.54
C VAL A 521 -24.76 -18.53 -17.99
N ILE A 522 -23.55 -19.02 -18.21
CA ILE A 522 -22.96 -19.27 -19.53
C ILE A 522 -22.86 -20.78 -19.75
N ILE A 523 -23.60 -21.30 -20.73
CA ILE A 523 -23.51 -22.69 -21.18
C ILE A 523 -22.64 -22.70 -22.43
N SER A 524 -21.35 -23.02 -22.28
CA SER A 524 -20.37 -22.91 -23.35
C SER A 524 -19.89 -24.28 -23.86
N GLU A 525 -19.86 -24.46 -25.17
CA GLU A 525 -19.21 -25.63 -25.79
C GLU A 525 -17.69 -25.67 -25.55
N ASN A 526 -17.06 -24.51 -25.32
CA ASN A 526 -15.62 -24.41 -25.05
C ASN A 526 -15.26 -24.43 -23.56
N HIS A 527 -16.15 -23.92 -22.70
CA HIS A 527 -15.84 -23.60 -21.28
C HIS A 527 -16.72 -24.36 -20.27
N GLY A 528 -17.62 -25.23 -20.75
CA GLY A 528 -18.63 -25.88 -19.92
C GLY A 528 -19.67 -24.89 -19.39
N GLN A 529 -20.44 -25.32 -18.39
CA GLN A 529 -21.39 -24.44 -17.70
C GLN A 529 -20.67 -23.62 -16.62
N GLN A 530 -20.82 -22.31 -16.70
CA GLN A 530 -20.18 -21.33 -15.81
C GLN A 530 -21.24 -20.38 -15.26
N THR A 531 -21.03 -19.91 -14.03
CA THR A 531 -21.89 -18.87 -13.43
C THR A 531 -21.02 -17.68 -13.05
N VAL A 532 -21.36 -16.50 -13.59
CA VAL A 532 -20.70 -15.24 -13.28
C VAL A 532 -21.44 -14.54 -12.17
N HIS A 533 -20.71 -14.11 -11.15
CA HIS A 533 -21.23 -13.33 -10.04
C HIS A 533 -20.63 -11.92 -10.09
N PRO A 534 -21.27 -10.96 -10.78
CA PRO A 534 -20.80 -9.58 -10.78
C PRO A 534 -20.78 -9.02 -9.35
N HIS A 535 -19.79 -8.19 -9.05
CA HIS A 535 -19.71 -7.44 -7.80
C HIS A 535 -20.94 -6.53 -7.60
N ARG A 536 -21.41 -5.90 -8.67
CA ARG A 536 -22.66 -5.11 -8.69
C ARG A 536 -23.51 -5.41 -9.91
N ILE A 537 -24.83 -5.46 -9.69
CA ILE A 537 -25.86 -5.60 -10.72
C ILE A 537 -26.81 -4.43 -10.55
N VAL A 538 -26.87 -3.53 -11.54
CA VAL A 538 -27.66 -2.29 -11.48
C VAL A 538 -28.66 -2.22 -12.64
N LYS A 539 -29.73 -1.43 -12.48
CA LYS A 539 -30.71 -1.18 -13.56
C LYS A 539 -30.27 -0.05 -14.47
N SER A 540 -29.54 0.92 -13.92
CA SER A 540 -29.10 2.12 -14.62
C SER A 540 -27.62 2.43 -14.34
N VAL A 541 -26.97 3.07 -15.31
CA VAL A 541 -25.60 3.59 -15.17
C VAL A 541 -25.55 4.70 -14.11
N ALA A 542 -26.66 5.38 -13.83
CA ALA A 542 -26.74 6.39 -12.77
C ALA A 542 -26.40 5.85 -11.37
N GLU A 543 -26.43 4.53 -11.17
CA GLU A 543 -26.07 3.85 -9.92
C GLU A 543 -24.57 3.50 -9.82
N ILE A 544 -23.78 3.87 -10.84
CA ILE A 544 -22.37 3.50 -10.97
C ILE A 544 -21.49 4.76 -10.89
N SER A 545 -20.46 4.69 -10.06
CA SER A 545 -19.37 5.67 -10.03
C SER A 545 -18.41 5.43 -11.21
N PRO A 546 -17.60 6.42 -11.62
CA PRO A 546 -16.65 6.26 -12.71
C PRO A 546 -15.75 5.03 -12.57
N VAL A 547 -15.56 4.31 -13.68
CA VAL A 547 -14.82 3.03 -13.75
C VAL A 547 -13.55 3.15 -14.60
N ASP A 548 -12.66 2.16 -14.52
CA ASP A 548 -11.46 2.12 -15.36
C ASP A 548 -11.78 1.74 -16.80
N TYR A 549 -12.68 0.76 -16.99
CA TYR A 549 -13.16 0.34 -18.30
C TYR A 549 -14.68 0.26 -18.35
N ILE A 550 -15.28 0.84 -19.39
CA ILE A 550 -16.68 0.61 -19.72
C ILE A 550 -16.79 -0.16 -21.04
N VAL A 551 -17.29 -1.39 -20.96
CA VAL A 551 -17.48 -2.31 -22.08
C VAL A 551 -18.91 -2.15 -22.60
N CYS A 552 -19.03 -1.54 -23.77
CA CYS A 552 -20.29 -1.30 -24.46
C CYS A 552 -20.59 -2.46 -25.42
N ALA A 553 -21.47 -3.36 -25.02
CA ALA A 553 -21.90 -4.54 -25.79
C ALA A 553 -23.41 -4.53 -26.12
N HIS A 554 -24.08 -3.40 -25.90
CA HIS A 554 -25.47 -3.19 -26.29
C HIS A 554 -25.59 -3.07 -27.82
N LYS A 555 -26.78 -3.38 -28.34
CA LYS A 555 -27.12 -3.15 -29.75
C LYS A 555 -27.02 -1.67 -30.07
N ALA A 556 -26.31 -1.30 -31.13
CA ALA A 556 -26.08 0.09 -31.51
C ALA A 556 -27.30 0.67 -32.24
N ILE A 557 -28.35 0.93 -31.47
CA ILE A 557 -29.64 1.47 -31.90
C ILE A 557 -29.85 2.74 -31.10
N ASP A 558 -30.06 3.87 -31.79
CA ASP A 558 -30.19 5.19 -31.17
C ASP A 558 -28.93 5.58 -30.34
N GLN A 559 -27.75 5.37 -30.97
CA GLN A 559 -26.44 5.44 -30.33
C GLN A 559 -26.17 6.76 -29.58
N ASP A 560 -26.54 7.91 -30.15
CA ASP A 560 -26.34 9.22 -29.52
C ASP A 560 -27.05 9.32 -28.16
N GLU A 561 -28.29 8.80 -28.07
CA GLU A 561 -29.06 8.81 -26.83
C GLU A 561 -28.42 7.91 -25.77
N VAL A 562 -28.00 6.71 -26.17
CA VAL A 562 -27.40 5.74 -25.25
C VAL A 562 -26.07 6.24 -24.71
N VAL A 563 -25.22 6.82 -25.55
CA VAL A 563 -23.90 7.35 -25.16
C VAL A 563 -24.05 8.46 -24.12
N ALA A 564 -25.05 9.33 -24.25
CA ALA A 564 -25.32 10.38 -23.27
C ALA A 564 -25.66 9.82 -21.87
N GLN A 565 -26.33 8.66 -21.81
CA GLN A 565 -26.68 8.00 -20.54
C GLN A 565 -25.47 7.41 -19.80
N LEU A 566 -24.32 7.25 -20.47
CA LEU A 566 -23.12 6.64 -19.88
C LEU A 566 -22.30 7.61 -19.01
N GLN A 567 -22.60 8.91 -19.07
CA GLN A 567 -21.86 9.97 -18.38
C GLN A 567 -21.55 9.69 -16.89
N PRO A 568 -22.46 9.11 -16.07
CA PRO A 568 -22.17 8.88 -14.65
C PRO A 568 -21.00 7.91 -14.39
N ALA A 569 -20.73 7.00 -15.32
CA ALA A 569 -19.68 5.99 -15.19
C ALA A 569 -18.36 6.36 -15.92
N ILE A 570 -18.26 7.57 -16.48
CA ILE A 570 -17.12 7.99 -17.31
C ILE A 570 -16.50 9.27 -16.73
N ASP A 571 -15.22 9.20 -16.40
CA ASP A 571 -14.36 10.35 -16.10
C ASP A 571 -13.09 10.33 -16.98
N ASN A 572 -12.11 11.19 -16.70
CA ASN A 572 -10.87 11.26 -17.49
C ASN A 572 -9.98 10.01 -17.40
N ARG A 573 -10.21 9.12 -16.44
CA ARG A 573 -9.46 7.88 -16.24
C ARG A 573 -10.05 6.71 -17.04
N THR A 574 -11.33 6.80 -17.39
CA THR A 574 -12.10 5.73 -18.02
C THR A 574 -11.68 5.49 -19.47
N THR A 575 -11.51 4.22 -19.83
CA THR A 575 -11.35 3.77 -21.22
C THR A 575 -12.65 3.15 -21.72
N ILE A 576 -13.11 3.57 -22.88
CA ILE A 576 -14.34 3.08 -23.50
C ILE A 576 -13.99 1.92 -24.43
N VAL A 577 -14.65 0.77 -24.26
CA VAL A 577 -14.45 -0.41 -25.11
C VAL A 577 -15.74 -0.71 -25.88
N ILE A 578 -15.68 -0.74 -27.21
CA ILE A 578 -16.85 -0.86 -28.07
C ILE A 578 -16.89 -2.26 -28.71
N ILE A 579 -17.82 -3.10 -28.24
CA ILE A 579 -18.08 -4.44 -28.78
C ILE A 579 -19.45 -4.43 -29.48
N GLN A 580 -19.55 -3.67 -30.57
CA GLN A 580 -20.80 -3.46 -31.30
C GLN A 580 -20.63 -3.76 -32.80
N ASN A 581 -21.66 -4.27 -33.47
CA ASN A 581 -21.63 -4.49 -34.92
C ASN A 581 -21.76 -3.17 -35.69
N GLY A 582 -21.35 -3.17 -36.97
CA GLY A 582 -21.45 -2.00 -37.85
C GLY A 582 -20.14 -1.24 -37.97
N VAL A 583 -20.18 -0.04 -38.55
CA VAL A 583 -19.07 0.94 -38.62
C VAL A 583 -19.60 2.33 -38.24
N GLY A 584 -18.72 3.20 -37.73
CA GLY A 584 -19.09 4.56 -37.30
C GLY A 584 -19.65 4.67 -35.88
N ASN A 585 -19.71 3.56 -35.13
CA ASN A 585 -20.19 3.53 -33.75
C ASN A 585 -19.31 4.35 -32.81
N GLU A 586 -18.05 4.55 -33.18
CA GLU A 586 -17.04 5.29 -32.45
C GLU A 586 -17.31 6.80 -32.44
N GLU A 587 -17.99 7.34 -33.48
CA GLU A 587 -18.19 8.79 -33.65
C GLU A 587 -19.04 9.41 -32.53
N PRO A 588 -20.21 8.84 -32.13
CA PRO A 588 -20.98 9.38 -31.00
C PRO A 588 -20.21 9.38 -29.68
N PHE A 589 -19.44 8.32 -29.38
CA PHE A 589 -18.59 8.29 -28.19
C PHE A 589 -17.51 9.36 -28.23
N ARG A 590 -16.82 9.53 -29.36
CA ARG A 590 -15.78 10.56 -29.51
C ARG A 590 -16.36 11.97 -29.36
N LYS A 591 -17.58 12.20 -29.87
CA LYS A 591 -18.29 13.48 -29.75
C LYS A 591 -18.65 13.79 -28.29
N GLN A 592 -19.17 12.82 -27.54
CA GLN A 592 -19.56 13.02 -26.14
C GLN A 592 -18.36 13.03 -25.19
N PHE A 593 -17.36 12.17 -25.43
CA PHE A 593 -16.21 11.94 -24.57
C PHE A 593 -14.89 12.21 -25.33
N PRO A 594 -14.57 13.48 -25.61
CA PRO A 594 -13.46 13.84 -26.51
C PRO A 594 -12.07 13.49 -25.97
N ASN A 595 -11.92 13.33 -24.64
CA ASN A 595 -10.64 13.10 -23.99
C ASN A 595 -10.41 11.65 -23.57
N ASN A 596 -11.37 10.75 -23.82
CA ASN A 596 -11.28 9.36 -23.39
C ASN A 596 -10.65 8.48 -24.48
N PRO A 597 -9.76 7.54 -24.12
CA PRO A 597 -9.33 6.49 -25.04
C PRO A 597 -10.51 5.60 -25.45
N ILE A 598 -10.54 5.20 -26.72
CA ILE A 598 -11.55 4.27 -27.25
C ILE A 598 -10.83 3.05 -27.81
N ILE A 599 -11.17 1.88 -27.28
CA ILE A 599 -10.79 0.58 -27.84
C ILE A 599 -11.97 0.11 -28.69
N THR A 600 -11.77 0.00 -29.99
CA THR A 600 -12.76 -0.55 -30.91
C THR A 600 -12.53 -2.05 -31.11
N CYS A 601 -13.62 -2.80 -31.32
CA CYS A 601 -13.56 -4.25 -31.40
C CYS A 601 -14.37 -4.81 -32.58
N VAL A 602 -13.91 -5.97 -33.06
CA VAL A 602 -14.67 -6.90 -33.89
C VAL A 602 -14.72 -8.22 -33.14
N THR A 603 -15.91 -8.79 -32.96
CA THR A 603 -16.10 -10.08 -32.29
C THR A 603 -16.77 -11.09 -33.22
N TRP A 604 -16.28 -12.33 -33.22
CA TRP A 604 -16.85 -13.48 -33.92
C TRP A 604 -17.35 -14.52 -32.93
N VAL A 605 -18.00 -14.04 -31.86
CA VAL A 605 -18.56 -14.90 -30.82
C VAL A 605 -19.94 -15.43 -31.24
N GLY A 606 -20.08 -16.75 -31.25
CA GLY A 606 -21.35 -17.42 -31.44
C GLY A 606 -22.08 -17.57 -30.10
N ALA A 607 -22.97 -16.63 -29.77
CA ALA A 607 -23.73 -16.70 -28.52
C ALA A 607 -25.19 -16.29 -28.72
N THR A 608 -26.11 -16.99 -28.04
CA THR A 608 -27.54 -16.68 -28.02
C THR A 608 -28.03 -16.68 -26.59
N GLN A 609 -28.83 -15.67 -26.25
CA GLN A 609 -29.52 -15.64 -24.98
C GLN A 609 -30.78 -16.49 -25.07
N THR A 610 -30.83 -17.61 -24.36
CA THR A 610 -31.95 -18.57 -24.41
C THR A 610 -33.07 -18.18 -23.45
N SER A 611 -32.74 -17.54 -22.33
CA SER A 611 -33.68 -16.94 -21.39
C SER A 611 -33.02 -15.76 -20.64
N PRO A 612 -33.77 -14.91 -19.93
CA PRO A 612 -33.20 -13.85 -19.11
C PRO A 612 -32.07 -14.35 -18.19
N GLY A 613 -30.85 -13.84 -18.35
CA GLY A 613 -29.67 -14.25 -17.56
C GLY A 613 -28.99 -15.57 -17.96
N ILE A 614 -29.45 -16.29 -18.99
CA ILE A 614 -28.84 -17.55 -19.47
C ILE A 614 -28.41 -17.40 -20.93
N VAL A 615 -27.13 -17.68 -21.19
CA VAL A 615 -26.51 -17.57 -22.52
C VAL A 615 -25.91 -18.90 -22.94
N ALA A 616 -26.31 -19.38 -24.12
CA ALA A 616 -25.66 -20.48 -24.81
C ALA A 616 -24.55 -19.93 -25.72
N HIS A 617 -23.35 -20.47 -25.59
CA HIS A 617 -22.16 -20.11 -26.36
C HIS A 617 -21.67 -21.33 -27.15
N THR A 618 -21.48 -21.17 -28.46
CA THR A 618 -20.99 -22.22 -29.36
C THR A 618 -19.45 -22.26 -29.36
N LYS A 619 -18.82 -23.04 -30.25
CA LYS A 619 -17.34 -23.09 -30.33
C LYS A 619 -16.68 -21.80 -30.86
N SER A 620 -17.46 -20.92 -31.50
CA SER A 620 -16.92 -19.72 -32.15
C SER A 620 -16.59 -18.65 -31.10
N GLU A 621 -15.30 -18.47 -30.83
CA GLU A 621 -14.76 -17.40 -30.00
C GLU A 621 -13.54 -16.78 -30.69
N ASP A 622 -13.67 -15.55 -31.17
CA ASP A 622 -12.54 -14.78 -31.68
C ASP A 622 -12.86 -13.29 -31.57
N MET A 623 -11.83 -12.48 -31.41
CA MET A 623 -11.95 -11.05 -31.23
C MET A 623 -10.73 -10.32 -31.80
N GLN A 624 -10.96 -9.23 -32.50
CA GLN A 624 -9.93 -8.27 -32.86
C GLN A 624 -10.17 -6.99 -32.07
N ILE A 625 -9.11 -6.42 -31.47
CA ILE A 625 -9.16 -5.17 -30.71
C ILE A 625 -8.05 -4.22 -31.16
N GLY A 626 -8.27 -2.93 -31.00
CA GLY A 626 -7.27 -1.90 -31.24
C GLY A 626 -7.79 -0.52 -30.87
N VAL A 627 -6.90 0.45 -30.88
CA VAL A 627 -7.23 1.84 -30.53
C VAL A 627 -7.97 2.48 -31.70
N PHE A 628 -9.02 3.25 -31.38
CA PHE A 628 -9.58 4.25 -32.28
C PHE A 628 -8.88 5.60 -31.98
N PRO A 629 -7.91 6.02 -32.80
CA PRO A 629 -6.94 7.05 -32.43
C PRO A 629 -7.58 8.34 -31.92
N ASN A 630 -7.02 8.91 -30.85
CA ASN A 630 -7.43 10.21 -30.33
C ASN A 630 -6.28 11.23 -30.43
N PRO A 631 -6.36 12.23 -31.33
CA PRO A 631 -5.37 13.29 -31.39
C PRO A 631 -5.20 14.09 -30.08
N LYS A 632 -6.19 14.05 -29.18
CA LYS A 632 -6.15 14.74 -27.87
C LYS A 632 -5.54 13.91 -26.74
N VAL A 633 -5.29 12.62 -26.95
CA VAL A 633 -4.68 11.74 -25.94
C VAL A 633 -3.34 11.24 -26.48
N GLY A 634 -2.31 11.25 -25.65
CA GLY A 634 -1.00 10.76 -26.08
C GLY A 634 -1.08 9.28 -26.48
N ASN A 635 -0.53 8.92 -27.66
CA ASN A 635 -0.50 7.53 -28.16
C ASN A 635 0.01 6.54 -27.11
N GLN A 636 1.02 6.93 -26.32
CA GLN A 636 1.55 6.08 -25.24
C GLN A 636 0.48 5.71 -24.20
N ILE A 637 -0.42 6.62 -23.86
CA ILE A 637 -1.54 6.36 -22.93
C ILE A 637 -2.54 5.41 -23.58
N GLU A 638 -2.91 5.63 -24.85
CA GLU A 638 -3.85 4.76 -25.55
C GLU A 638 -3.32 3.33 -25.65
N GLN A 639 -2.05 3.16 -26.01
CA GLN A 639 -1.40 1.84 -26.06
C GLN A 639 -1.27 1.19 -24.69
N GLN A 640 -0.99 1.96 -23.63
CA GLN A 640 -0.97 1.43 -22.26
C GLN A 640 -2.35 0.91 -21.84
N ARG A 641 -3.42 1.65 -22.14
CA ARG A 641 -4.81 1.25 -21.82
C ARG A 641 -5.26 0.05 -22.64
N LEU A 642 -4.88 -0.01 -23.92
CA LEU A 642 -5.10 -1.18 -24.78
C LEU A 642 -4.37 -2.41 -24.24
N GLY A 643 -3.09 -2.29 -23.91
CA GLY A 643 -2.29 -3.38 -23.35
C GLY A 643 -2.88 -3.94 -22.07
N ARG A 644 -3.29 -3.07 -21.14
CA ARG A 644 -3.95 -3.49 -19.90
C ARG A 644 -5.29 -4.19 -20.15
N PHE A 645 -6.10 -3.75 -21.11
CA PHE A 645 -7.35 -4.46 -21.47
C PHE A 645 -7.07 -5.81 -22.15
N ALA A 646 -6.05 -5.88 -23.00
CA ALA A 646 -5.59 -7.13 -23.61
C ALA A 646 -5.14 -8.15 -22.55
N ASP A 647 -4.49 -7.69 -21.47
CA ASP A 647 -4.12 -8.56 -20.35
C ASP A 647 -5.37 -9.14 -19.65
N LEU A 648 -6.44 -8.35 -19.48
CA LEU A 648 -7.72 -8.84 -18.94
C LEU A 648 -8.34 -9.93 -19.82
N LEU A 649 -8.30 -9.77 -21.15
CA LEU A 649 -8.79 -10.80 -22.09
C LEU A 649 -7.92 -12.06 -22.07
N ARG A 650 -6.60 -11.91 -21.93
CA ARG A 650 -5.64 -13.03 -21.86
C ARG A 650 -5.84 -13.85 -20.59
N ASN A 651 -5.96 -13.19 -19.45
CA ASN A 651 -6.31 -13.80 -18.17
C ASN A 651 -7.69 -14.45 -18.24
N GLY A 652 -8.60 -13.77 -18.94
CA GLY A 652 -9.92 -14.24 -19.30
C GLY A 652 -9.93 -15.36 -20.33
N LYS A 653 -8.81 -15.96 -20.75
CA LYS A 653 -8.69 -17.14 -21.62
C LYS A 653 -9.63 -17.12 -22.83
N THR A 654 -9.80 -15.97 -23.48
CA THR A 654 -10.51 -15.85 -24.76
C THR A 654 -9.51 -15.67 -25.89
N GLN A 655 -9.84 -16.13 -27.09
CA GLN A 655 -9.02 -15.87 -28.27
C GLN A 655 -9.21 -14.43 -28.72
N PHE A 656 -8.11 -13.70 -28.89
CA PHE A 656 -8.14 -12.36 -29.43
C PHE A 656 -6.83 -11.99 -30.13
N GLN A 657 -6.90 -10.95 -30.96
CA GLN A 657 -5.76 -10.33 -31.64
C GLN A 657 -5.78 -8.82 -31.41
N VAL A 658 -4.59 -8.25 -31.21
CA VAL A 658 -4.42 -6.80 -31.16
C VAL A 658 -3.94 -6.33 -32.53
N LEU A 659 -4.67 -5.41 -33.14
CA LEU A 659 -4.38 -4.89 -34.47
C LEU A 659 -4.10 -3.40 -34.42
N GLU A 660 -3.20 -2.94 -35.29
CA GLU A 660 -2.82 -1.53 -35.38
C GLU A 660 -3.92 -0.69 -36.05
N ASP A 661 -4.47 -1.18 -37.16
CA ASP A 661 -5.59 -0.54 -37.87
C ASP A 661 -6.84 -1.40 -37.80
N MET A 662 -7.67 -1.13 -36.80
CA MET A 662 -8.96 -1.81 -36.62
C MET A 662 -10.01 -1.43 -37.65
N GLN A 663 -9.88 -0.30 -38.37
CA GLN A 663 -10.92 0.11 -39.33
C GLN A 663 -11.02 -0.88 -40.48
N ILE A 664 -9.90 -1.49 -40.89
CA ILE A 664 -9.91 -2.57 -41.90
C ILE A 664 -10.84 -3.71 -41.46
N GLN A 665 -10.65 -4.28 -40.27
CA GLN A 665 -11.46 -5.42 -39.81
C GLN A 665 -12.91 -5.05 -39.54
N ARG A 666 -13.16 -3.81 -39.10
CA ARG A 666 -14.52 -3.28 -38.91
C ARG A 666 -15.27 -3.27 -40.26
N TRP A 667 -14.65 -2.72 -41.30
CA TRP A 667 -15.24 -2.65 -42.64
C TRP A 667 -15.34 -4.03 -43.30
N GLU A 668 -14.34 -4.91 -43.18
CA GLU A 668 -14.43 -6.30 -43.66
C GLU A 668 -15.64 -7.03 -43.07
N LYS A 669 -15.87 -6.87 -41.77
CA LYS A 669 -17.05 -7.45 -41.11
C LYS A 669 -18.35 -6.77 -41.57
N VAL A 670 -18.33 -5.49 -41.92
CA VAL A 670 -19.51 -4.81 -42.48
C VAL A 670 -19.83 -5.29 -43.88
N VAL A 671 -18.84 -5.61 -44.73
CA VAL A 671 -19.09 -6.26 -46.03
C VAL A 671 -19.87 -7.58 -45.83
N TRP A 672 -19.43 -8.41 -44.88
CA TRP A 672 -20.14 -9.64 -44.48
C TRP A 672 -21.55 -9.35 -43.94
N ASN A 673 -21.65 -8.41 -42.99
CA ASN A 673 -22.89 -8.10 -42.30
C ASN A 673 -23.94 -7.48 -43.23
N VAL A 674 -23.55 -6.58 -44.14
CA VAL A 674 -24.46 -5.98 -45.12
C VAL A 674 -25.06 -7.08 -45.98
N ALA A 675 -24.25 -7.98 -46.52
CA ALA A 675 -24.74 -9.09 -47.34
C ALA A 675 -25.70 -9.98 -46.53
N TRP A 676 -25.22 -10.62 -45.47
CA TRP A 676 -25.99 -11.67 -44.83
C TRP A 676 -27.09 -11.16 -43.91
N ASN A 677 -26.89 -10.05 -43.20
CA ASN A 677 -27.98 -9.52 -42.37
C ASN A 677 -29.13 -9.02 -43.22
N SER A 678 -28.87 -8.32 -44.33
CA SER A 678 -29.98 -7.80 -45.15
C SER A 678 -30.75 -8.90 -45.88
N LEU A 679 -30.03 -9.78 -46.57
CA LEU A 679 -30.61 -10.79 -47.44
C LEU A 679 -31.42 -11.81 -46.65
N THR A 680 -30.84 -12.38 -45.58
CA THR A 680 -31.56 -13.36 -44.75
C THR A 680 -32.72 -12.73 -43.99
N THR A 681 -32.64 -11.45 -43.62
CA THR A 681 -33.73 -10.77 -42.90
C THR A 681 -34.92 -10.47 -43.80
N LEU A 682 -34.69 -9.96 -45.02
CA LEU A 682 -35.77 -9.64 -45.96
C LEU A 682 -36.45 -10.89 -46.51
N THR A 683 -35.67 -11.94 -46.77
CA THR A 683 -36.18 -13.18 -47.39
C THR A 683 -36.65 -14.22 -46.37
N MET A 684 -36.26 -14.06 -45.10
CA MET A 684 -36.53 -15.01 -44.01
C MET A 684 -35.98 -16.43 -44.23
N VAL A 685 -35.06 -16.62 -45.19
CA VAL A 685 -34.32 -17.87 -45.41
C VAL A 685 -32.86 -17.76 -44.91
N ASP A 686 -32.17 -18.90 -44.80
CA ASP A 686 -30.74 -18.95 -44.46
C ASP A 686 -29.84 -18.63 -45.67
N THR A 687 -28.54 -18.46 -45.42
CA THR A 687 -27.55 -18.09 -46.45
C THR A 687 -27.47 -19.08 -47.62
N GLN A 688 -27.55 -20.39 -47.37
CA GLN A 688 -27.43 -21.40 -48.42
C GLN A 688 -28.70 -21.51 -49.25
N THR A 689 -29.87 -21.40 -48.60
CA THR A 689 -31.17 -21.33 -49.29
C THR A 689 -31.26 -20.08 -50.16
N TRP A 690 -30.76 -18.92 -49.70
CA TRP A 690 -30.65 -17.72 -50.53
C TRP A 690 -29.77 -17.94 -51.76
N LEU A 691 -28.54 -18.45 -51.57
CA LEU A 691 -27.59 -18.62 -52.68
C LEU A 691 -28.07 -19.60 -53.76
N LYS A 692 -28.96 -20.54 -53.39
CA LYS A 692 -29.59 -21.52 -54.29
C LYS A 692 -30.95 -21.07 -54.83
N SER A 693 -31.44 -19.90 -54.41
CA SER A 693 -32.80 -19.44 -54.77
C SER A 693 -32.95 -19.05 -56.24
N SER A 694 -31.87 -18.60 -56.89
CA SER A 694 -31.82 -18.22 -58.30
C SER A 694 -30.38 -18.15 -58.79
N GLU A 695 -30.18 -18.20 -60.12
CA GLU A 695 -28.87 -17.99 -60.75
C GLU A 695 -28.30 -16.59 -60.45
N ASP A 696 -29.17 -15.61 -60.17
CA ASP A 696 -28.81 -14.22 -59.88
C ASP A 696 -28.42 -13.96 -58.42
N ALA A 697 -28.71 -14.87 -57.49
CA ALA A 697 -28.48 -14.66 -56.06
C ALA A 697 -27.00 -14.45 -55.72
N THR A 698 -26.10 -15.24 -56.32
CA THR A 698 -24.65 -15.11 -56.11
C THR A 698 -24.09 -13.82 -56.74
N PRO A 699 -24.36 -13.50 -58.03
CA PRO A 699 -23.99 -12.22 -58.63
C PRO A 699 -24.48 -11.00 -57.83
N PHE A 700 -25.74 -11.01 -57.38
CA PHE A 700 -26.30 -9.94 -56.55
C PHE A 700 -25.52 -9.77 -55.24
N THR A 701 -25.26 -10.88 -54.55
CA THR A 701 -24.52 -10.86 -53.27
C THR A 701 -23.12 -10.28 -53.45
N ARG A 702 -22.42 -10.66 -54.52
CA ARG A 702 -21.08 -10.12 -54.84
C ARG A 702 -21.12 -8.63 -55.16
N GLN A 703 -22.10 -8.17 -55.96
CA GLN A 703 -22.25 -6.74 -56.28
C GLN A 703 -22.53 -5.90 -55.03
N LEU A 704 -23.39 -6.39 -54.14
CA LEU A 704 -23.66 -5.74 -52.86
C LEU A 704 -22.38 -5.63 -51.99
N MET A 705 -21.58 -6.69 -51.92
CA MET A 705 -20.30 -6.65 -51.21
C MET A 705 -19.33 -5.64 -51.85
N GLN A 706 -19.29 -5.58 -53.19
CA GLN A 706 -18.43 -4.65 -53.94
C GLN A 706 -18.79 -3.19 -53.63
N GLU A 707 -20.08 -2.82 -53.62
CA GLU A 707 -20.49 -1.45 -53.28
C GLU A 707 -19.96 -1.02 -51.91
N VAL A 708 -20.04 -1.90 -50.90
CA VAL A 708 -19.52 -1.60 -49.55
C VAL A 708 -18.00 -1.46 -49.56
N ILE A 709 -17.29 -2.28 -50.34
CA ILE A 709 -15.83 -2.20 -50.47
C ILE A 709 -15.42 -0.88 -51.13
N ASP A 710 -16.12 -0.45 -52.17
CA ASP A 710 -15.84 0.80 -52.88
C ASP A 710 -16.04 2.00 -51.95
N ILE A 711 -17.11 1.98 -51.14
CA ILE A 711 -17.35 3.00 -50.11
C ILE A 711 -16.24 2.99 -49.05
N ALA A 712 -15.83 1.81 -48.56
CA ALA A 712 -14.76 1.70 -47.57
C ALA A 712 -13.43 2.27 -48.08
N ARG A 713 -13.06 1.93 -49.32
CA ARG A 713 -11.85 2.44 -49.98
C ARG A 713 -11.87 3.96 -50.14
N ALA A 714 -13.02 4.52 -50.50
CA ALA A 714 -13.18 5.98 -50.57
C ALA A 714 -13.18 6.66 -49.19
N CYS A 715 -13.52 5.93 -48.13
CA CYS A 715 -13.31 6.38 -46.74
C CYS A 715 -11.84 6.27 -46.28
N GLY A 716 -10.92 5.85 -47.14
CA GLY A 716 -9.50 5.69 -46.82
C GLY A 716 -9.15 4.35 -46.17
N VAL A 717 -10.05 3.36 -46.18
CA VAL A 717 -9.81 2.03 -45.60
C VAL A 717 -9.37 1.06 -46.70
N PRO A 718 -8.10 0.61 -46.71
CA PRO A 718 -7.53 -0.15 -47.82
C PRO A 718 -7.93 -1.64 -47.77
N LEU A 719 -9.19 -1.94 -48.09
CA LEU A 719 -9.66 -3.33 -48.19
C LEU A 719 -9.02 -4.06 -49.37
N LYS A 720 -8.55 -5.29 -49.12
CA LYS A 720 -7.77 -6.11 -50.07
C LYS A 720 -8.55 -6.49 -51.32
N ASP A 721 -7.85 -6.53 -52.46
CA ASP A 721 -8.34 -7.17 -53.68
C ASP A 721 -8.49 -8.68 -53.44
N GLY A 722 -9.68 -9.24 -53.66
CA GLY A 722 -10.02 -10.65 -53.38
C GLY A 722 -10.81 -10.90 -52.08
N LEU A 723 -11.12 -9.86 -51.29
CA LEU A 723 -11.93 -10.00 -50.07
C LEU A 723 -13.28 -10.67 -50.34
N ILE A 724 -13.95 -10.32 -51.44
CA ILE A 724 -15.26 -10.92 -51.80
C ILE A 724 -15.12 -12.43 -51.95
N ASP A 725 -14.10 -12.90 -52.68
CA ASP A 725 -13.88 -14.33 -52.90
C ASP A 725 -13.62 -15.04 -51.58
N GLN A 726 -12.77 -14.47 -50.71
CA GLN A 726 -12.51 -14.99 -49.38
C GLN A 726 -13.80 -15.11 -48.52
N LEU A 727 -14.65 -14.08 -48.53
CA LEU A 727 -15.91 -14.10 -47.78
C LEU A 727 -16.94 -15.08 -48.37
N MET A 728 -16.98 -15.21 -49.70
CA MET A 728 -17.85 -16.15 -50.39
C MET A 728 -17.41 -17.60 -50.16
N ASP A 729 -16.11 -17.88 -50.19
CA ASP A 729 -15.56 -19.19 -49.85
C ASP A 729 -15.86 -19.55 -48.40
N LYS A 730 -15.71 -18.58 -47.49
CA LYS A 730 -16.04 -18.75 -46.07
C LYS A 730 -17.51 -19.13 -45.85
N ILE A 731 -18.48 -18.48 -46.51
CA ILE A 731 -19.90 -18.83 -46.33
C ILE A 731 -20.25 -20.16 -46.99
N ASN A 732 -19.63 -20.49 -48.13
CA ASN A 732 -19.89 -21.74 -48.85
C ASN A 732 -19.36 -22.97 -48.10
N ALA A 733 -18.31 -22.79 -47.28
CA ALA A 733 -17.81 -23.82 -46.39
C ALA A 733 -18.69 -24.06 -45.14
N MET A 734 -19.69 -23.21 -44.89
CA MET A 734 -20.58 -23.29 -43.74
C MET A 734 -21.95 -23.89 -44.13
N PRO A 735 -22.62 -24.60 -43.19
CA PRO A 735 -24.03 -24.93 -43.37
C PRO A 735 -24.88 -23.65 -43.50
N GLY A 736 -26.13 -23.80 -43.96
CA GLY A 736 -27.08 -22.69 -44.00
C GLY A 736 -27.26 -22.06 -42.62
N ILE A 737 -26.92 -20.77 -42.50
CA ILE A 737 -27.05 -20.02 -41.25
C ILE A 737 -28.01 -18.85 -41.41
N GLY A 738 -28.74 -18.55 -40.33
CA GLY A 738 -29.46 -17.29 -40.18
C GLY A 738 -28.53 -16.19 -39.65
N SER A 739 -28.97 -14.94 -39.77
CA SER A 739 -28.21 -13.78 -39.29
C SER A 739 -28.72 -13.25 -37.95
N SER A 740 -27.90 -12.45 -37.27
CA SER A 740 -28.31 -11.81 -36.02
C SER A 740 -29.48 -10.84 -36.22
N MET A 741 -29.50 -10.10 -37.34
CA MET A 741 -30.58 -9.21 -37.69
C MET A 741 -31.87 -9.96 -38.02
N GLN A 742 -31.77 -11.13 -38.69
CA GLN A 742 -32.92 -11.98 -38.97
C GLN A 742 -33.54 -12.51 -37.67
N THR A 743 -32.70 -12.87 -36.70
CA THR A 743 -33.16 -13.29 -35.37
C THR A 743 -33.89 -12.16 -34.67
N ASP A 744 -33.36 -10.93 -34.70
CA ASP A 744 -34.03 -9.76 -34.13
C ASP A 744 -35.36 -9.47 -34.84
N CYS A 745 -35.42 -9.57 -36.16
CA CYS A 745 -36.65 -9.45 -36.95
C CYS A 745 -37.71 -10.50 -36.54
N LYS A 746 -37.33 -11.78 -36.45
CA LYS A 746 -38.21 -12.89 -36.04
C LYS A 746 -38.76 -12.71 -34.63
N SER A 747 -37.93 -12.21 -33.72
CA SER A 747 -38.32 -11.92 -32.33
C SER A 747 -39.02 -10.57 -32.16
N GLY A 748 -39.25 -9.83 -33.25
CA GLY A 748 -39.82 -8.50 -33.19
C GLY A 748 -39.00 -7.57 -32.29
N ARG A 749 -37.66 -7.68 -32.28
CA ARG A 749 -36.70 -6.78 -31.59
C ARG A 749 -36.12 -5.75 -32.56
N PRO A 750 -35.68 -4.57 -32.09
CA PRO A 750 -35.16 -3.55 -32.99
C PRO A 750 -33.84 -4.01 -33.62
N MET A 751 -33.64 -3.66 -34.90
CA MET A 751 -32.52 -4.13 -35.72
C MET A 751 -31.41 -3.08 -35.88
N GLU A 752 -30.14 -3.52 -35.98
CA GLU A 752 -28.95 -2.67 -36.15
C GLU A 752 -28.78 -2.15 -37.61
N ILE A 753 -29.86 -1.70 -38.24
CA ILE A 753 -29.87 -1.30 -39.66
C ILE A 753 -28.99 -0.08 -39.90
N ASP A 754 -29.05 0.93 -39.03
CA ASP A 754 -28.39 2.22 -39.28
C ASP A 754 -26.87 2.16 -39.17
N VAL A 755 -26.31 1.25 -38.36
CA VAL A 755 -24.86 1.10 -38.20
C VAL A 755 -24.25 0.07 -39.16
N ILE A 756 -25.06 -0.89 -39.65
CA ILE A 756 -24.62 -1.90 -40.62
C ILE A 756 -24.79 -1.39 -42.05
N LEU A 757 -25.95 -0.83 -42.39
CA LEU A 757 -26.25 -0.34 -43.75
C LEU A 757 -26.28 1.19 -43.81
N GLY A 758 -26.88 1.84 -42.80
CA GLY A 758 -27.11 3.28 -42.82
C GLY A 758 -25.82 4.10 -42.85
N PHE A 759 -24.78 3.72 -42.11
CA PHE A 759 -23.50 4.42 -42.13
C PHE A 759 -22.81 4.33 -43.50
N PRO A 760 -22.64 3.13 -44.11
CA PRO A 760 -22.19 3.04 -45.50
C PRO A 760 -23.02 3.86 -46.49
N VAL A 761 -24.37 3.85 -46.39
CA VAL A 761 -25.25 4.67 -47.25
C VAL A 761 -25.01 6.18 -47.06
N ARG A 762 -24.81 6.64 -45.83
CA ARG A 762 -24.46 8.05 -45.59
C ARG A 762 -23.13 8.40 -46.23
N LYS A 763 -22.12 7.55 -46.05
CA LYS A 763 -20.79 7.76 -46.65
C LYS A 763 -20.81 7.71 -48.18
N SER A 764 -21.59 6.82 -48.78
CA SER A 764 -21.74 6.79 -50.24
C SER A 764 -22.30 8.09 -50.78
N ARG A 765 -23.31 8.67 -50.11
CA ARG A 765 -23.90 9.97 -50.47
C ARG A 765 -22.95 11.13 -50.26
N GLU A 766 -22.25 11.16 -49.12
CA GLU A 766 -21.24 12.18 -48.80
C GLU A 766 -20.10 12.21 -49.83
N LEU A 767 -19.69 11.04 -50.33
CA LEU A 767 -18.56 10.86 -51.24
C LEU A 767 -18.97 10.78 -52.72
N GLY A 768 -20.26 10.86 -53.04
CA GLY A 768 -20.76 10.77 -54.42
C GLY A 768 -20.62 9.39 -55.08
N ILE A 769 -20.58 8.32 -54.30
CA ILE A 769 -20.43 6.93 -54.77
C ILE A 769 -21.82 6.33 -54.98
N ARG A 770 -22.06 5.76 -56.16
CA ARG A 770 -23.31 5.05 -56.44
C ARG A 770 -23.31 3.69 -55.73
N ALA A 771 -24.33 3.46 -54.91
CA ALA A 771 -24.54 2.18 -54.23
C ALA A 771 -26.02 1.73 -54.27
N PRO A 772 -26.62 1.57 -55.46
CA PRO A 772 -28.04 1.26 -55.62
C PRO A 772 -28.50 -0.01 -54.90
N PHE A 773 -27.69 -1.07 -54.81
CA PHE A 773 -28.08 -2.31 -54.13
C PHE A 773 -28.19 -2.07 -52.63
N LEU A 774 -27.16 -1.49 -52.04
CA LEU A 774 -27.10 -1.12 -50.62
C LEU A 774 -28.23 -0.14 -50.24
N GLU A 775 -28.44 0.92 -51.03
CA GLU A 775 -29.49 1.92 -50.77
C GLU A 775 -30.89 1.30 -50.79
N THR A 776 -31.15 0.42 -51.75
CA THR A 776 -32.44 -0.28 -51.87
C THR A 776 -32.69 -1.14 -50.63
N LEU A 777 -31.71 -1.95 -50.23
CA LEU A 777 -31.83 -2.83 -49.06
C LEU A 777 -31.98 -2.03 -47.77
N TYR A 778 -31.29 -0.90 -47.63
CA TYR A 778 -31.45 0.00 -46.50
C TYR A 778 -32.90 0.50 -46.38
N VAL A 779 -33.48 1.01 -47.47
CA VAL A 779 -34.86 1.52 -47.48
C VAL A 779 -35.86 0.41 -47.14
N LEU A 780 -35.73 -0.77 -47.74
CA LEU A 780 -36.62 -1.90 -47.49
C LEU A 780 -36.55 -2.38 -46.04
N LEU A 781 -35.36 -2.53 -45.47
CA LEU A 781 -35.19 -2.94 -44.08
C LEU A 781 -35.74 -1.90 -43.11
N ARG A 782 -35.59 -0.59 -43.38
CA ARG A 782 -36.19 0.47 -42.57
C ARG A 782 -37.72 0.37 -42.57
N ALA A 783 -38.34 0.03 -43.70
CA ALA A 783 -39.78 -0.21 -43.77
C ALA A 783 -40.19 -1.44 -42.93
N VAL A 784 -39.41 -2.52 -42.99
CA VAL A 784 -39.64 -3.72 -42.16
C VAL A 784 -39.52 -3.40 -40.67
N ASP A 785 -38.46 -2.70 -40.25
CA ASP A 785 -38.26 -2.30 -38.84
C ASP A 785 -39.38 -1.36 -38.38
N GLY A 786 -39.76 -0.39 -39.22
CA GLY A 786 -40.85 0.55 -38.92
C GLY A 786 -42.19 -0.17 -38.69
N ARG A 787 -42.52 -1.16 -39.53
CA ARG A 787 -43.70 -2.02 -39.33
C ARG A 787 -43.64 -2.78 -38.00
N LEU A 788 -42.47 -3.34 -37.65
CA LEU A 788 -42.30 -4.06 -36.39
C LEU A 788 -42.37 -3.14 -35.16
N ARG A 789 -41.84 -1.91 -35.26
CA ARG A 789 -41.93 -0.91 -34.18
C ARG A 789 -43.37 -0.45 -33.96
N ALA A 790 -44.15 -0.25 -35.03
CA ALA A 790 -45.56 0.14 -34.93
C ALA A 790 -46.47 -0.95 -34.35
N ALA A 791 -46.02 -2.21 -34.34
CA ALA A 791 -46.74 -3.34 -33.77
C ALA A 791 -46.41 -3.59 -32.28
N ARG A 792 -45.48 -2.82 -31.70
CA ARG A 792 -45.14 -2.82 -30.26
C ARG A 792 -45.85 -1.67 -29.56
#